data_AF-A0AAV7KH64-F1
#
_entry.id   AF-A0AAV7KH64-F1
#
_cell.length_a   1.000
_cell.length_b   1.000
_cell.length_c   1.000
_cell.angle_alpha   90.00
_cell.angle_beta   90.00
_cell.angle_gamma   90.00
#
_symmetry.space_group_name_H-M   'P 1'
#
loop_
_entity.id
_entity.type
_entity.pdbx_description
1 polymer ?
#
loop_
_entity_poly.entity_id
_entity_poly.type
_entity_poly.pdbx_seq_one_letter_code
_entity_poly.pdbx_strand_id
1 'polypeptide(L)'
;MEEYHRLKEKVCTQATQLHQKLESVQRDQRLDEESLQQCKQRASELQAKRQQLVDQRIQLQNRLDHLDSYLETNIQNLDQLKHEKESIEREVSQANLRCKELNEVMERINDDLKDARVDRHESSRSQRKAENLDSMKRLFPGVYGRVIELTEPIHRKYAVALTKVLGKNMDAIIVDTENTGKECIQYLKEMRAEPETFLPLNTIKAKTPKEMLRKLGGTSKLLIDAIKWDPPEIKRALQFACGSAIVCDTMEEARKIAFMSGDRERKKVVSLDGTLFQKSGVISGGASEIKSKAKRWDEKQIDILKRNQERYLEEFKELTRVKRKGTNITDLETRIFGLESRLKYTQKDRDATFNESMPHNQQELESTDERLAEIAPEECSLGGRIEQRNKKLENIQTQIHDVEDSVFSKFCKNIGVSNIRQYEEKELRSQQERSKKKLEFSNQISRLQNQLQYEKNRSTEEIVTKLQQQIQNEENSIGNLKKEEKKCLKIIDKKDDELKDSKAEREEKKKEMDEHETSIKDIRKSLTQTTKDIAAVHKQITIQESELESKRAERHNILKDCKIEDIKLPLLEGEIESIDTDIPSSQGEALEDNMDVDLPSSTSQSQSTLHHILKKELNIKIDFSQLNENLKEVRFICYIRTTCLRFI
;
A
#
# COMPACT_ATOMS: atom_id res chain seq x y z
N MET A 1 -112.90 -2.97 50.89
CA MET A 1 -112.05 -4.00 50.24
C MET A 1 -112.87 -4.96 49.38
N GLU A 2 -113.95 -5.56 49.88
CA GLU A 2 -114.81 -6.46 49.07
C GLU A 2 -115.49 -5.77 47.87
N GLU A 3 -116.00 -4.55 48.05
CA GLU A 3 -116.64 -3.78 46.96
C GLU A 3 -115.61 -3.34 45.88
N TYR A 4 -114.38 -3.06 46.29
CA TYR A 4 -113.25 -2.78 45.41
C TYR A 4 -112.84 -4.03 44.61
N HIS A 5 -112.77 -5.21 45.25
CA HIS A 5 -112.52 -6.47 44.55
C HIS A 5 -113.64 -6.82 43.56
N ARG A 6 -114.89 -6.59 43.92
CA ARG A 6 -116.04 -6.83 43.02
C ARG A 6 -116.05 -5.89 41.82
N LEU A 7 -115.68 -4.61 42.00
CA LEU A 7 -115.54 -3.66 40.90
C LEU A 7 -114.31 -3.95 40.05
N LYS A 8 -113.21 -4.39 40.65
CA LYS A 8 -112.01 -4.86 39.95
C LYS A 8 -112.25 -6.14 39.17
N GLU A 9 -113.08 -7.07 39.67
CA GLU A 9 -113.55 -8.23 38.91
C GLU A 9 -114.43 -7.81 37.72
N LYS A 10 -115.27 -6.78 37.88
CA LYS A 10 -116.05 -6.21 36.76
C LYS A 10 -115.16 -5.54 35.71
N VAL A 11 -114.13 -4.81 36.14
CA VAL A 11 -113.12 -4.26 35.22
C VAL A 11 -112.34 -5.39 34.55
N CYS A 12 -111.85 -6.38 35.30
CA CYS A 12 -111.15 -7.54 34.72
C CYS A 12 -112.01 -8.30 33.72
N THR A 13 -113.31 -8.44 33.94
CA THR A 13 -114.23 -9.14 33.00
C THR A 13 -114.59 -8.30 31.77
N GLN A 14 -114.64 -6.97 31.87
CA GLN A 14 -114.88 -6.08 30.73
C GLN A 14 -113.61 -5.77 29.94
N ALA A 15 -112.47 -5.66 30.62
CA ALA A 15 -111.16 -5.36 30.06
C ALA A 15 -110.33 -6.60 29.73
N THR A 16 -110.82 -7.83 29.93
CA THR A 16 -110.04 -9.08 29.70
C THR A 16 -109.57 -9.19 28.25
N GLN A 17 -110.42 -8.84 27.29
CA GLN A 17 -110.06 -8.84 25.87
C GLN A 17 -109.01 -7.76 25.53
N LEU A 18 -109.08 -6.60 26.20
CA LEU A 18 -108.09 -5.53 26.03
C LEU A 18 -106.76 -5.88 26.73
N HIS A 19 -106.79 -6.52 27.90
CA HIS A 19 -105.60 -7.03 28.58
C HIS A 19 -104.93 -8.17 27.81
N GLN A 20 -105.69 -9.11 27.22
CA GLN A 20 -105.10 -10.14 26.35
C GLN A 20 -104.42 -9.53 25.11
N LYS A 21 -105.02 -8.49 24.51
CA LYS A 21 -104.40 -7.73 23.40
C LYS A 21 -103.18 -6.92 23.87
N LEU A 22 -103.22 -6.34 25.06
CA LEU A 22 -102.08 -5.64 25.65
C LEU A 22 -100.92 -6.61 25.88
N GLU A 23 -101.18 -7.77 26.48
CA GLU A 23 -100.17 -8.79 26.75
C GLU A 23 -99.59 -9.40 25.46
N SER A 24 -100.38 -9.56 24.40
CA SER A 24 -99.87 -10.04 23.12
C SER A 24 -98.97 -9.01 22.45
N VAL A 25 -99.39 -7.74 22.40
CA VAL A 25 -98.59 -6.65 21.81
C VAL A 25 -97.33 -6.38 22.66
N GLN A 26 -97.41 -6.50 23.99
CA GLN A 26 -96.24 -6.39 24.88
C GLN A 26 -95.25 -7.53 24.68
N ARG A 27 -95.71 -8.78 24.50
CA ARG A 27 -94.81 -9.91 24.19
C ARG A 27 -94.11 -9.68 22.85
N ASP A 28 -94.86 -9.34 21.83
CA ASP A 28 -94.33 -9.00 20.50
C ASP A 28 -93.32 -7.84 20.53
N GLN A 29 -93.59 -6.82 21.35
CA GLN A 29 -92.66 -5.71 21.53
C GLN A 29 -91.37 -6.14 22.21
N ARG A 30 -91.43 -6.96 23.27
CA ARG A 30 -90.22 -7.48 23.91
C ARG A 30 -89.38 -8.31 22.94
N LEU A 31 -90.02 -9.13 22.10
CA LEU A 31 -89.31 -9.90 21.06
C LEU A 31 -88.61 -8.99 20.04
N ASP A 32 -89.26 -7.91 19.61
CA ASP A 32 -88.67 -6.92 18.71
C ASP A 32 -87.53 -6.14 19.38
N GLU A 33 -87.69 -5.75 20.65
CA GLU A 33 -86.67 -5.06 21.44
C GLU A 33 -85.44 -5.94 21.67
N GLU A 34 -85.64 -7.22 21.99
CA GLU A 34 -84.57 -8.21 22.09
C GLU A 34 -83.87 -8.42 20.75
N SER A 35 -84.63 -8.51 19.65
CA SER A 35 -84.08 -8.62 18.29
C SER A 35 -83.27 -7.37 17.89
N LEU A 36 -83.76 -6.18 18.22
CA LEU A 36 -83.04 -4.92 17.98
C LEU A 36 -81.76 -4.84 18.83
N GLN A 37 -81.79 -5.28 20.09
CA GLN A 37 -80.59 -5.35 20.93
C GLN A 37 -79.56 -6.32 20.35
N GLN A 38 -79.98 -7.48 19.82
CA GLN A 38 -79.08 -8.42 19.15
C GLN A 38 -78.49 -7.84 17.87
N CYS A 39 -79.28 -7.16 17.03
CA CYS A 39 -78.76 -6.46 15.85
C CYS A 39 -77.75 -5.38 16.23
N LYS A 40 -78.04 -4.57 17.26
CA LYS A 40 -77.12 -3.53 17.76
C LYS A 40 -75.81 -4.08 18.31
N GLN A 41 -75.87 -5.21 19.01
CA GLN A 41 -74.67 -5.90 19.47
C GLN A 41 -73.83 -6.38 18.29
N ARG A 42 -74.44 -7.05 17.30
CA ARG A 42 -73.74 -7.50 16.08
C ARG A 42 -73.15 -6.34 15.29
N ALA A 43 -73.88 -5.23 15.13
CA ALA A 43 -73.39 -4.02 14.47
C ALA A 43 -72.19 -3.43 15.22
N SER A 44 -72.26 -3.32 16.55
CA SER A 44 -71.16 -2.83 17.38
C SER A 44 -69.91 -3.74 17.29
N GLU A 45 -70.09 -5.06 17.26
CA GLU A 45 -69.00 -6.03 17.11
C GLU A 45 -68.32 -5.91 15.74
N LEU A 46 -69.11 -5.85 14.66
CA LEU A 46 -68.58 -5.67 13.31
C LEU A 46 -67.91 -4.30 13.14
N GLN A 47 -68.44 -3.25 13.77
CA GLN A 47 -67.86 -1.92 13.74
C GLN A 47 -66.54 -1.85 14.50
N ALA A 48 -66.41 -2.55 15.63
CA ALA A 48 -65.14 -2.72 16.33
C ALA A 48 -64.12 -3.49 15.47
N LYS A 49 -64.56 -4.56 14.78
CA LYS A 49 -63.70 -5.32 13.85
C LYS A 49 -63.24 -4.45 12.67
N ARG A 50 -64.13 -3.66 12.08
CA ARG A 50 -63.82 -2.71 11.01
C ARG A 50 -62.76 -1.69 11.48
N GLN A 51 -62.91 -1.14 12.68
CA GLN A 51 -61.92 -0.21 13.25
C GLN A 51 -60.53 -0.87 13.35
N GLN A 52 -60.47 -2.11 13.86
CA GLN A 52 -59.22 -2.87 13.94
C GLN A 52 -58.59 -3.12 12.56
N LEU A 53 -59.39 -3.44 11.54
CA LEU A 53 -58.89 -3.62 10.17
C LEU A 53 -58.36 -2.31 9.57
N VAL A 54 -59.05 -1.18 9.81
CA VAL A 54 -58.58 0.15 9.40
C VAL A 54 -57.23 0.48 10.05
N ASP A 55 -57.10 0.24 11.36
CA ASP A 55 -55.84 0.49 12.09
C ASP A 55 -54.70 -0.38 11.54
N GLN A 56 -54.98 -1.66 11.25
CA GLN A 56 -54.02 -2.56 10.59
C GLN A 56 -53.62 -2.05 9.21
N ARG A 57 -54.57 -1.55 8.41
CA ARG A 57 -54.27 -0.98 7.09
C ARG A 57 -53.36 0.24 7.18
N ILE A 58 -53.59 1.11 8.15
CA ILE A 58 -52.73 2.28 8.40
C ILE A 58 -51.32 1.82 8.80
N GLN A 59 -51.20 0.80 9.65
CA GLN A 59 -49.89 0.23 10.01
C GLN A 59 -49.16 -0.38 8.82
N LEU A 60 -49.86 -1.14 7.96
CA LEU A 60 -49.30 -1.71 6.73
C LEU A 60 -48.86 -0.61 5.76
N GLN A 61 -49.64 0.46 5.62
CA GLN A 61 -49.28 1.61 4.78
C GLN A 61 -48.03 2.32 5.30
N ASN A 62 -47.97 2.61 6.60
CA ASN A 62 -46.79 3.23 7.22
C ASN A 62 -45.53 2.33 7.06
N ARG A 63 -45.70 1.01 7.13
CA ARG A 63 -44.62 0.05 6.86
C ARG A 63 -44.16 0.14 5.40
N LEU A 64 -45.08 0.21 4.44
CA LEU A 64 -44.74 0.36 3.02
C LEU A 64 -43.98 1.65 2.76
N ASP A 65 -44.46 2.79 3.28
CA ASP A 65 -43.80 4.09 3.11
C ASP A 65 -42.37 4.06 3.71
N HIS A 66 -42.20 3.40 4.85
CA HIS A 66 -40.88 3.21 5.45
C HIS A 66 -39.97 2.32 4.60
N LEU A 67 -40.48 1.21 4.07
CA LEU A 67 -39.73 0.31 3.19
C LEU A 67 -39.36 1.00 1.87
N ASP A 68 -40.26 1.78 1.28
CA ASP A 68 -40.00 2.53 0.04
C ASP A 68 -38.92 3.60 0.26
N SER A 69 -38.99 4.39 1.34
CA SER A 69 -37.94 5.34 1.71
C SER A 69 -36.59 4.65 2.00
N TYR A 70 -36.62 3.48 2.65
CA TYR A 70 -35.43 2.68 2.88
C TYR A 70 -34.83 2.12 1.58
N LEU A 71 -35.67 1.71 0.62
CA LEU A 71 -35.22 1.27 -0.71
C LEU A 71 -34.58 2.42 -1.47
N GLU A 72 -35.22 3.59 -1.54
CA GLU A 72 -34.68 4.77 -2.24
C GLU A 72 -33.31 5.18 -1.73
N THR A 73 -33.15 5.28 -0.40
CA THR A 73 -31.87 5.66 0.22
C THR A 73 -30.77 4.63 -0.05
N ASN A 74 -31.09 3.33 0.00
CA ASN A 74 -30.11 2.29 -0.30
C ASN A 74 -29.76 2.18 -1.79
N ILE A 75 -30.71 2.45 -2.69
CA ILE A 75 -30.45 2.53 -4.14
C ILE A 75 -29.49 3.69 -4.42
N GLN A 76 -29.74 4.88 -3.86
CA GLN A 76 -28.83 6.03 -4.02
C GLN A 76 -27.41 5.73 -3.49
N ASN A 77 -27.31 5.09 -2.32
CA ASN A 77 -26.02 4.68 -1.75
C ASN A 77 -25.29 3.68 -2.65
N LEU A 78 -26.03 2.75 -3.26
CA LEU A 78 -25.49 1.75 -4.15
C LEU A 78 -24.99 2.37 -5.47
N ASP A 79 -25.72 3.33 -6.02
CA ASP A 79 -25.30 4.06 -7.22
C ASP A 79 -24.03 4.88 -6.95
N GLN A 80 -23.94 5.52 -5.78
CA GLN A 80 -22.72 6.24 -5.35
C GLN A 80 -21.51 5.30 -5.25
N LEU A 81 -21.67 4.13 -4.61
CA LEU A 81 -20.60 3.14 -4.49
C LEU A 81 -20.19 2.57 -5.85
N LYS A 82 -21.15 2.34 -6.76
CA LYS A 82 -20.86 1.90 -8.14
C LYS A 82 -20.06 2.94 -8.91
N HIS A 83 -20.44 4.22 -8.82
CA HIS A 83 -19.67 5.29 -9.45
C HIS A 83 -18.26 5.45 -8.86
N GLU A 84 -18.11 5.31 -7.54
CA GLU A 84 -16.81 5.33 -6.89
C GLU A 84 -15.93 4.18 -7.37
N LYS A 85 -16.49 2.97 -7.43
CA LYS A 85 -15.81 1.77 -7.99
C LYS A 85 -15.34 2.02 -9.43
N GLU A 86 -16.23 2.48 -10.31
CA GLU A 86 -15.90 2.75 -11.72
C GLU A 86 -14.82 3.84 -11.88
N SER A 87 -14.79 4.83 -11.00
CA SER A 87 -13.74 5.86 -11.01
C SER A 87 -12.38 5.26 -10.65
N ILE A 88 -12.32 4.48 -9.57
CA ILE A 88 -11.07 3.86 -9.11
C ILE A 88 -10.59 2.78 -10.11
N GLU A 89 -11.50 2.00 -10.69
CA GLU A 89 -11.16 1.02 -11.73
C GLU A 89 -10.52 1.69 -12.95
N ARG A 90 -11.05 2.83 -13.40
CA ARG A 90 -10.47 3.61 -14.48
C ARG A 90 -9.08 4.13 -14.12
N GLU A 91 -8.90 4.69 -12.93
CA GLU A 91 -7.58 5.14 -12.44
C GLU A 91 -6.56 4.00 -12.39
N VAL A 92 -6.94 2.84 -11.84
CA VAL A 92 -6.06 1.67 -11.71
C VAL A 92 -5.74 1.07 -13.09
N SER A 93 -6.71 1.01 -14.01
CA SER A 93 -6.50 0.54 -15.38
C SER A 93 -5.52 1.42 -16.15
N GLN A 94 -5.69 2.75 -16.08
CA GLN A 94 -4.77 3.70 -16.68
C GLN A 94 -3.37 3.61 -16.07
N ALA A 95 -3.27 3.51 -14.74
CA ALA A 95 -2.01 3.32 -14.06
C ALA A 95 -1.32 2.00 -14.44
N ASN A 96 -2.09 0.92 -14.65
CA ASN A 96 -1.59 -0.37 -15.11
C ASN A 96 -0.96 -0.27 -16.52
N LEU A 97 -1.65 0.38 -17.46
CA LEU A 97 -1.16 0.62 -18.82
C LEU A 97 0.12 1.45 -18.78
N ARG A 98 0.10 2.57 -18.05
CA ARG A 98 1.26 3.45 -17.92
C ARG A 98 2.46 2.77 -17.28
N CYS A 99 2.26 1.94 -16.24
CA CYS A 99 3.32 1.14 -15.65
C CYS A 99 3.96 0.16 -16.65
N LYS A 100 3.18 -0.43 -17.57
CA LYS A 100 3.72 -1.34 -18.59
C LYS A 100 4.60 -0.58 -19.58
N GLU A 101 4.12 0.54 -20.11
CA GLU A 101 4.90 1.42 -20.98
C GLU A 101 6.21 1.87 -20.31
N LEU A 102 6.11 2.26 -19.04
CA LEU A 102 7.24 2.75 -18.26
C LEU A 102 8.27 1.65 -17.98
N ASN A 103 7.82 0.42 -17.73
CA ASN A 103 8.71 -0.73 -17.59
C ASN A 103 9.47 -1.01 -18.88
N GLU A 104 8.79 -0.98 -20.05
CA GLU A 104 9.45 -1.18 -21.34
C GLU A 104 10.51 -0.09 -21.62
N VAL A 105 10.21 1.16 -21.28
CA VAL A 105 11.16 2.27 -21.41
C VAL A 105 12.34 2.12 -20.44
N MET A 106 12.07 1.69 -19.20
CA MET A 106 13.10 1.46 -18.17
C MET A 106 14.01 0.28 -18.50
N GLU A 107 13.48 -0.78 -19.11
CA GLU A 107 14.29 -1.90 -19.62
C GLU A 107 15.26 -1.42 -20.70
N ARG A 108 14.78 -0.66 -21.69
CA ARG A 108 15.65 -0.07 -22.74
C ARG A 108 16.76 0.81 -22.15
N ILE A 109 16.40 1.72 -21.24
CA ILE A 109 17.40 2.59 -20.58
C ILE A 109 18.38 1.78 -19.73
N ASN A 110 17.92 0.73 -19.05
CA ASN A 110 18.80 -0.15 -18.29
C ASN A 110 19.76 -0.91 -19.18
N ASP A 111 19.32 -1.37 -20.35
CA ASP A 111 20.18 -2.06 -21.30
C ASP A 111 21.22 -1.10 -21.90
N ASP A 112 20.82 0.13 -22.27
CA ASP A 112 21.74 1.20 -22.69
C ASP A 112 22.78 1.52 -21.59
N LEU A 113 22.35 1.55 -20.32
CA LEU A 113 23.23 1.78 -19.17
C LEU A 113 24.11 0.57 -18.82
N LYS A 114 23.64 -0.67 -19.01
CA LYS A 114 24.44 -1.89 -18.83
C LYS A 114 25.54 -1.94 -19.86
N ASP A 115 25.23 -1.68 -21.13
CA ASP A 115 26.21 -1.57 -22.21
C ASP A 115 27.25 -0.49 -21.91
N ALA A 116 26.84 0.61 -21.28
CA ALA A 116 27.75 1.66 -20.80
C ALA A 116 28.51 1.31 -19.49
N ARG A 117 28.02 0.37 -18.67
CA ARG A 117 28.60 -0.06 -17.39
C ARG A 117 29.59 -1.21 -17.51
N VAL A 118 29.37 -2.15 -18.44
CA VAL A 118 30.30 -3.27 -18.68
C VAL A 118 31.67 -2.74 -19.11
N ASP A 119 31.71 -1.62 -19.83
CA ASP A 119 32.95 -0.92 -20.20
C ASP A 119 33.58 -0.13 -19.02
N ARG A 120 32.88 0.04 -17.89
CA ARG A 120 33.36 0.75 -16.68
C ARG A 120 34.02 -0.18 -15.65
N HIS A 121 34.31 -1.45 -15.91
CA HIS A 121 35.14 -2.21 -14.95
C HIS A 121 36.60 -1.70 -14.88
N GLU A 122 37.04 -0.80 -15.77
CA GLU A 122 38.24 0.05 -15.57
C GLU A 122 38.04 1.20 -14.53
N SER A 123 36.85 1.35 -13.93
CA SER A 123 36.38 2.58 -13.26
C SER A 123 36.95 2.85 -11.87
N SER A 124 37.44 1.88 -11.09
CA SER A 124 38.00 2.23 -9.76
C SER A 124 39.24 3.12 -9.92
N ARG A 125 40.11 2.77 -10.88
CA ARG A 125 41.28 3.58 -11.24
C ARG A 125 40.86 4.88 -11.94
N SER A 126 39.89 4.82 -12.85
CA SER A 126 39.40 6.03 -13.54
C SER A 126 38.69 7.02 -12.61
N GLN A 127 38.02 6.53 -11.56
CA GLN A 127 37.32 7.35 -10.57
C GLN A 127 38.32 8.03 -9.64
N ARG A 128 39.34 7.30 -9.13
CA ARG A 128 40.45 7.90 -8.38
C ARG A 128 41.17 8.99 -9.19
N LYS A 129 41.36 8.75 -10.48
CA LYS A 129 41.90 9.73 -11.43
C LYS A 129 41.01 10.98 -11.57
N ALA A 130 39.69 10.85 -11.53
CA ALA A 130 38.77 11.98 -11.57
C ALA A 130 38.76 12.76 -10.23
N GLU A 131 38.76 12.05 -9.10
CA GLU A 131 38.83 12.64 -7.76
C GLU A 131 40.13 13.43 -7.54
N ASN A 132 41.26 12.89 -8.02
CA ASN A 132 42.55 13.60 -7.99
C ASN A 132 42.55 14.82 -8.90
N LEU A 133 41.94 14.75 -10.08
CA LEU A 133 41.79 15.88 -10.98
C LEU A 133 40.95 17.00 -10.36
N ASP A 134 39.82 16.66 -9.74
CA ASP A 134 38.96 17.63 -9.05
C ASP A 134 39.68 18.26 -7.85
N SER A 135 40.48 17.49 -7.13
CA SER A 135 41.33 17.99 -6.05
C SER A 135 42.40 18.96 -6.58
N MET A 136 43.06 18.64 -7.70
CA MET A 136 44.02 19.53 -8.37
C MET A 136 43.36 20.82 -8.87
N LYS A 137 42.17 20.76 -9.49
CA LYS A 137 41.41 21.95 -9.91
C LYS A 137 41.06 22.87 -8.75
N ARG A 138 40.81 22.32 -7.55
CA ARG A 138 40.54 23.09 -6.33
C ARG A 138 41.79 23.71 -5.72
N LEU A 139 42.91 22.99 -5.72
CA LEU A 139 44.17 23.42 -5.13
C LEU A 139 44.94 24.40 -6.02
N PHE A 140 44.89 24.20 -7.34
CA PHE A 140 45.63 24.96 -8.33
C PHE A 140 44.67 25.55 -9.38
N PRO A 141 44.31 26.85 -9.28
CA PRO A 141 43.34 27.47 -10.19
C PRO A 141 43.83 27.55 -11.65
N GLY A 142 45.11 27.31 -11.93
CA GLY A 142 45.69 27.24 -13.28
C GLY A 142 45.44 25.93 -14.04
N VAL A 143 44.69 24.97 -13.45
CA VAL A 143 44.36 23.68 -14.07
C VAL A 143 43.02 23.78 -14.79
N TYR A 144 43.02 23.66 -16.12
CA TYR A 144 41.80 23.70 -16.93
C TYR A 144 41.03 22.38 -16.90
N GLY A 145 41.74 21.25 -16.96
CA GLY A 145 41.14 19.90 -17.00
C GLY A 145 41.70 19.04 -18.13
N ARG A 146 41.11 17.85 -18.33
CA ARG A 146 41.55 16.92 -19.38
C ARG A 146 41.06 17.34 -20.76
N VAL A 147 41.82 16.96 -21.79
CA VAL A 147 41.41 17.21 -23.19
C VAL A 147 40.02 16.62 -23.49
N ILE A 148 39.69 15.44 -22.97
CA ILE A 148 38.36 14.82 -23.16
C ILE A 148 37.20 15.61 -22.52
N GLU A 149 37.43 16.33 -21.43
CA GLU A 149 36.39 17.13 -20.75
C GLU A 149 36.16 18.47 -21.46
N LEU A 150 37.21 19.02 -22.06
CA LEU A 150 37.24 20.36 -22.63
C LEU A 150 36.93 20.39 -24.14
N THR A 151 36.77 19.22 -24.76
CA THR A 151 36.61 19.09 -26.22
C THR A 151 35.47 18.15 -26.56
N GLU A 152 34.81 18.38 -27.69
CA GLU A 152 33.71 17.55 -28.17
C GLU A 152 33.75 17.46 -29.71
N PRO A 153 33.63 16.26 -30.32
CA PRO A 153 33.54 16.16 -31.77
C PRO A 153 32.24 16.82 -32.26
N ILE A 154 32.31 17.64 -33.33
CA ILE A 154 31.13 18.33 -33.89
C ILE A 154 30.06 17.33 -34.36
N HIS A 155 30.50 16.15 -34.82
CA HIS A 155 29.61 15.08 -35.27
C HIS A 155 30.14 13.73 -34.81
N ARG A 156 29.24 12.83 -34.40
CA ARG A 156 29.58 11.49 -33.88
C ARG A 156 30.48 10.67 -34.81
N LYS A 157 30.34 10.82 -36.12
CA LYS A 157 31.17 10.11 -37.12
C LYS A 157 32.67 10.37 -36.94
N TYR A 158 33.05 11.55 -36.44
CA TYR A 158 34.45 11.92 -36.23
C TYR A 158 35.03 11.42 -34.91
N ALA A 159 34.22 10.87 -33.99
CA ALA A 159 34.67 10.47 -32.66
C ALA A 159 35.79 9.41 -32.72
N VAL A 160 35.65 8.38 -33.56
CA VAL A 160 36.66 7.32 -33.71
C VAL A 160 37.97 7.87 -34.27
N ALA A 161 37.88 8.70 -35.31
CA ALA A 161 39.05 9.36 -35.90
C ALA A 161 39.74 10.31 -34.90
N LEU A 162 38.96 11.04 -34.11
CA LEU A 162 39.46 11.95 -33.07
C LEU A 162 40.18 11.19 -31.95
N THR A 163 39.55 10.14 -31.42
CA THR A 163 40.15 9.26 -30.40
C THR A 163 41.49 8.69 -30.86
N LYS A 164 41.58 8.25 -32.12
CA LYS A 164 42.83 7.71 -32.66
C LYS A 164 43.93 8.76 -32.76
N VAL A 165 43.60 9.99 -33.17
CA VAL A 165 44.61 11.04 -33.34
C VAL A 165 45.06 11.63 -32.01
N LEU A 166 44.15 11.83 -31.06
CA LEU A 166 44.48 12.28 -29.71
C LEU A 166 45.25 11.20 -28.95
N GLY A 167 44.83 9.94 -29.04
CA GLY A 167 45.53 8.81 -28.41
C GLY A 167 45.76 9.07 -26.91
N LYS A 168 47.03 9.03 -26.49
CA LYS A 168 47.42 9.33 -25.10
C LYS A 168 47.09 10.76 -24.66
N ASN A 169 47.04 11.71 -25.59
CA ASN A 169 46.71 13.10 -25.29
C ASN A 169 45.23 13.30 -24.94
N MET A 170 44.38 12.29 -25.12
CA MET A 170 42.96 12.35 -24.75
C MET A 170 42.78 12.54 -23.23
N ASP A 171 43.62 11.85 -22.43
CA ASP A 171 43.61 11.94 -20.96
C ASP A 171 44.63 12.95 -20.42
N ALA A 172 45.32 13.71 -21.29
CA ALA A 172 46.28 14.72 -20.85
C ALA A 172 45.58 15.92 -20.20
N ILE A 173 46.15 16.43 -19.11
CA ILE A 173 45.66 17.59 -18.36
C ILE A 173 46.26 18.87 -18.93
N ILE A 174 45.44 19.84 -19.27
CA ILE A 174 45.85 21.16 -19.73
C ILE A 174 46.05 22.09 -18.53
N VAL A 175 47.20 22.74 -18.46
CA VAL A 175 47.57 23.70 -17.40
C VAL A 175 48.04 25.02 -18.02
N ASP A 176 47.90 26.11 -17.29
CA ASP A 176 48.31 27.45 -17.72
C ASP A 176 49.84 27.57 -17.92
N THR A 177 50.63 27.11 -16.95
CA THR A 177 52.08 27.30 -16.88
C THR A 177 52.83 26.00 -16.57
N GLU A 178 54.13 25.99 -16.88
CA GLU A 178 55.01 24.87 -16.52
C GLU A 178 55.15 24.69 -15.00
N ASN A 179 55.11 25.78 -14.24
CA ASN A 179 55.25 25.75 -12.78
C ASN A 179 54.05 25.06 -12.12
N THR A 180 52.83 25.42 -12.51
CA THR A 180 51.62 24.74 -12.04
C THR A 180 51.60 23.27 -12.45
N GLY A 181 52.11 22.94 -13.64
CA GLY A 181 52.34 21.56 -14.04
C GLY A 181 53.28 20.79 -13.11
N LYS A 182 54.41 21.38 -12.70
CA LYS A 182 55.35 20.78 -11.75
C LYS A 182 54.73 20.60 -10.37
N GLU A 183 53.98 21.58 -9.89
CA GLU A 183 53.25 21.50 -8.61
C GLU A 183 52.19 20.39 -8.63
N CYS A 184 51.43 20.25 -9.73
CA CYS A 184 50.46 19.17 -9.90
C CYS A 184 51.15 17.79 -9.93
N ILE A 185 52.31 17.66 -10.58
CA ILE A 185 53.10 16.42 -10.57
C ILE A 185 53.58 16.09 -9.15
N GLN A 186 54.04 17.09 -8.40
CA GLN A 186 54.47 16.92 -7.02
C GLN A 186 53.31 16.46 -6.13
N TYR A 187 52.14 17.07 -6.30
CA TYR A 187 50.91 16.66 -5.62
C TYR A 187 50.51 15.21 -5.94
N LEU A 188 50.54 14.80 -7.21
CA LEU A 188 50.24 13.41 -7.58
C LEU A 188 51.22 12.40 -6.97
N LYS A 189 52.51 12.76 -6.86
CA LYS A 189 53.51 11.92 -6.19
C LYS A 189 53.24 11.79 -4.69
N GLU A 190 52.85 12.87 -4.02
CA GLU A 190 52.50 12.87 -2.59
C GLU A 190 51.26 12.01 -2.31
N MET A 191 50.27 12.07 -3.20
CA MET A 191 49.06 11.24 -3.11
C MET A 191 49.25 9.80 -3.60
N ARG A 192 50.47 9.43 -4.06
CA ARG A 192 50.77 8.13 -4.69
C ARG A 192 49.75 7.77 -5.79
N ALA A 193 49.40 8.79 -6.58
CA ALA A 193 48.48 8.65 -7.70
C ALA A 193 49.22 8.24 -8.98
N GLU A 194 48.50 7.66 -9.93
CA GLU A 194 49.08 7.28 -11.23
C GLU A 194 49.67 8.49 -11.97
N PRO A 195 50.78 8.31 -12.71
CA PRO A 195 51.41 9.39 -13.44
C PRO A 195 50.51 9.87 -14.60
N GLU A 196 50.19 11.17 -14.61
CA GLU A 196 49.43 11.83 -15.68
C GLU A 196 50.31 12.74 -16.54
N THR A 197 49.87 12.99 -17.79
CA THR A 197 50.57 13.86 -18.73
C THR A 197 50.00 15.28 -18.66
N PHE A 198 50.86 16.28 -18.45
CA PHE A 198 50.47 17.68 -18.39
C PHE A 198 50.90 18.45 -19.64
N LEU A 199 50.02 19.31 -20.16
CA LEU A 199 50.25 20.16 -21.33
C LEU A 199 50.24 21.64 -20.92
N PRO A 200 51.42 22.25 -20.64
CA PRO A 200 51.50 23.64 -20.24
C PRO A 200 51.33 24.60 -21.43
N LEU A 201 50.31 25.46 -21.38
CA LEU A 201 49.96 26.36 -22.48
C LEU A 201 51.09 27.37 -22.80
N ASN A 202 51.84 27.83 -21.80
CA ASN A 202 52.94 28.78 -21.96
C ASN A 202 54.15 28.22 -22.73
N THR A 203 54.54 26.96 -22.49
CA THR A 203 55.78 26.36 -23.03
C THR A 203 55.54 25.47 -24.27
N ILE A 204 54.29 25.03 -24.50
CA ILE A 204 53.98 24.08 -25.58
C ILE A 204 54.29 24.62 -26.99
N LYS A 205 55.20 23.95 -27.71
CA LYS A 205 55.56 24.29 -29.09
C LYS A 205 54.58 23.64 -30.07
N ALA A 206 53.46 24.32 -30.34
CA ALA A 206 52.51 23.90 -31.36
C ALA A 206 52.88 24.49 -32.73
N LYS A 207 52.90 23.65 -33.78
CA LYS A 207 53.00 24.13 -35.17
C LYS A 207 51.61 24.46 -35.68
N THR A 208 51.38 25.70 -36.11
CA THR A 208 50.13 26.09 -36.76
C THR A 208 49.93 25.29 -38.05
N PRO A 209 48.79 24.63 -38.24
CA PRO A 209 48.53 23.90 -39.48
C PRO A 209 48.57 24.84 -40.69
N LYS A 210 49.22 24.40 -41.78
CA LYS A 210 49.27 25.17 -43.03
C LYS A 210 47.86 25.35 -43.59
N GLU A 211 47.46 26.57 -43.90
CA GLU A 211 46.11 26.90 -44.41
C GLU A 211 45.79 26.21 -45.76
N MET A 212 46.83 25.90 -46.54
CA MET A 212 46.73 25.10 -47.76
C MET A 212 46.14 23.70 -47.52
N LEU A 213 46.23 23.18 -46.29
CA LEU A 213 45.66 21.88 -45.93
C LEU A 213 44.11 21.91 -45.85
N ARG A 214 43.49 23.09 -45.81
CA ARG A 214 42.04 23.26 -45.85
C ARG A 214 41.47 23.26 -47.27
N LYS A 215 42.33 23.40 -48.29
CA LYS A 215 41.96 23.45 -49.71
C LYS A 215 42.15 22.10 -50.43
N LEU A 216 42.47 21.02 -49.70
CA LEU A 216 42.49 19.69 -50.29
C LEU A 216 41.05 19.30 -50.67
N GLY A 217 40.84 18.99 -51.96
CA GLY A 217 39.55 18.51 -52.46
C GLY A 217 39.19 17.13 -51.92
N GLY A 218 37.92 16.73 -52.09
CA GLY A 218 37.36 15.48 -51.58
C GLY A 218 36.56 15.67 -50.29
N THR A 219 36.41 14.59 -49.50
CA THR A 219 35.75 14.62 -48.18
C THR A 219 36.70 15.06 -47.06
N SER A 220 37.97 15.33 -47.39
CA SER A 220 39.03 15.58 -46.43
C SER A 220 38.90 16.93 -45.71
N LYS A 221 39.03 16.92 -44.38
CA LYS A 221 39.00 18.13 -43.54
C LYS A 221 40.10 18.10 -42.50
N LEU A 222 40.51 19.27 -42.00
CA LEU A 222 41.43 19.31 -40.88
C LEU A 222 40.73 18.80 -39.62
N LEU A 223 41.38 17.91 -38.86
CA LEU A 223 40.75 17.34 -37.68
C LEU A 223 40.43 18.40 -36.62
N ILE A 224 41.27 19.43 -36.48
CA ILE A 224 41.02 20.52 -35.53
C ILE A 224 39.72 21.29 -35.82
N ASP A 225 39.33 21.38 -37.09
CA ASP A 225 38.11 22.07 -37.51
C ASP A 225 36.85 21.18 -37.31
N ALA A 226 37.04 19.89 -36.97
CA ALA A 226 35.98 18.94 -36.64
C ALA A 226 35.73 18.80 -35.12
N ILE A 227 36.41 19.60 -34.30
CA ILE A 227 36.34 19.59 -32.83
C ILE A 227 35.75 20.93 -32.37
N LYS A 228 34.83 20.87 -31.43
CA LYS A 228 34.37 22.01 -30.62
C LYS A 228 35.14 22.00 -29.30
N TRP A 229 35.58 23.17 -28.83
CA TRP A 229 36.34 23.28 -27.58
C TRP A 229 35.98 24.54 -26.80
N ASP A 230 36.12 24.48 -25.49
CA ASP A 230 35.83 25.55 -24.52
C ASP A 230 36.70 25.30 -23.27
N PRO A 231 37.52 26.25 -22.77
CA PRO A 231 37.76 27.66 -23.15
C PRO A 231 38.60 27.88 -24.43
N PRO A 232 38.59 29.07 -25.07
CA PRO A 232 39.33 29.33 -26.31
C PRO A 232 40.86 29.26 -26.17
N GLU A 233 41.38 29.43 -24.97
CA GLU A 233 42.82 29.45 -24.64
C GLU A 233 43.49 28.09 -24.89
N ILE A 234 42.72 27.00 -24.84
CA ILE A 234 43.24 25.63 -25.02
C ILE A 234 43.55 25.28 -26.48
N LYS A 235 43.26 26.20 -27.42
CA LYS A 235 43.54 26.03 -28.85
C LYS A 235 44.98 25.60 -29.12
N ARG A 236 45.95 26.10 -28.33
CA ARG A 236 47.37 25.76 -28.51
C ARG A 236 47.68 24.31 -28.12
N ALA A 237 47.04 23.79 -27.07
CA ALA A 237 47.13 22.38 -26.69
C ALA A 237 46.49 21.46 -27.74
N LEU A 238 45.34 21.86 -28.29
CA LEU A 238 44.68 21.15 -29.39
C LEU A 238 45.53 21.11 -30.67
N GLN A 239 46.17 22.22 -31.03
CA GLN A 239 47.10 22.28 -32.15
C GLN A 239 48.30 21.36 -31.98
N PHE A 240 48.79 21.18 -30.75
CA PHE A 240 49.84 20.21 -30.44
C PHE A 240 49.33 18.76 -30.56
N ALA A 241 48.18 18.46 -29.95
CA ALA A 241 47.64 17.11 -29.91
C ALA A 241 47.16 16.61 -31.29
N CYS A 242 46.44 17.46 -32.04
CA CYS A 242 45.94 17.13 -33.37
C CYS A 242 47.02 17.33 -34.45
N GLY A 243 47.90 18.33 -34.28
CA GLY A 243 48.89 18.71 -35.29
C GLY A 243 48.26 19.08 -36.63
N SER A 244 48.92 18.69 -37.71
CA SER A 244 48.41 18.83 -39.08
C SER A 244 47.63 17.58 -39.56
N ALA A 245 46.87 16.94 -38.67
CA ALA A 245 46.10 15.75 -39.01
C ALA A 245 44.86 16.08 -39.85
N ILE A 246 44.61 15.26 -40.87
CA ILE A 246 43.47 15.38 -41.78
C ILE A 246 42.57 14.17 -41.58
N VAL A 247 41.25 14.37 -41.51
CA VAL A 247 40.24 13.31 -41.47
C VAL A 247 39.63 13.10 -42.85
N CYS A 248 39.45 11.85 -43.27
CA CYS A 248 38.82 11.46 -44.53
C CYS A 248 37.74 10.39 -44.29
N ASP A 249 36.74 10.31 -45.16
CA ASP A 249 35.64 9.37 -44.99
C ASP A 249 36.06 7.92 -45.27
N THR A 250 36.88 7.69 -46.31
CA THR A 250 37.33 6.35 -46.72
C THR A 250 38.83 6.11 -46.49
N MET A 251 39.19 4.84 -46.27
CA MET A 251 40.59 4.43 -46.11
C MET A 251 41.41 4.66 -47.39
N GLU A 252 40.81 4.45 -48.57
CA GLU A 252 41.46 4.62 -49.86
C GLU A 252 41.78 6.09 -50.13
N GLU A 253 40.84 6.99 -49.84
CA GLU A 253 41.05 8.44 -49.92
C GLU A 253 42.14 8.89 -48.94
N ALA A 254 42.11 8.36 -47.70
CA ALA A 254 43.14 8.64 -46.71
C ALA A 254 44.55 8.20 -47.18
N ARG A 255 44.66 7.03 -47.81
CA ARG A 255 45.92 6.52 -48.39
C ARG A 255 46.42 7.41 -49.53
N LYS A 256 45.52 7.81 -50.44
CA LYS A 256 45.85 8.69 -51.57
C LYS A 256 46.36 10.05 -51.10
N ILE A 257 45.71 10.65 -50.11
CA ILE A 257 46.10 11.95 -49.56
C ILE A 257 47.40 11.85 -48.76
N ALA A 258 47.63 10.75 -48.03
CA ALA A 258 48.83 10.56 -47.22
C ALA A 258 50.10 10.35 -48.05
N PHE A 259 50.02 9.59 -49.16
CA PHE A 259 51.19 9.13 -49.92
C PHE A 259 51.26 9.57 -51.39
N MET A 260 50.13 9.86 -52.04
CA MET A 260 50.05 10.02 -53.51
C MET A 260 49.72 11.44 -53.97
N SER A 261 49.61 12.41 -53.06
CA SER A 261 49.58 13.83 -53.47
C SER A 261 50.93 14.17 -54.08
N GLY A 262 50.97 14.77 -55.29
CA GLY A 262 52.21 15.15 -56.01
C GLY A 262 53.10 16.21 -55.32
N ASP A 263 52.88 16.41 -54.02
CA ASP A 263 53.59 17.31 -53.14
C ASP A 263 54.67 16.50 -52.41
N ARG A 264 55.92 16.97 -52.34
CA ARG A 264 57.03 16.21 -51.73
C ARG A 264 56.85 15.97 -50.21
N GLU A 265 55.84 16.57 -49.59
CA GLU A 265 55.54 16.45 -48.16
C GLU A 265 54.43 15.43 -47.86
N ARG A 266 54.79 14.34 -47.15
CA ARG A 266 53.82 13.38 -46.61
C ARG A 266 52.96 14.00 -45.51
N LYS A 267 51.66 13.65 -45.49
CA LYS A 267 50.66 14.21 -44.58
C LYS A 267 50.19 13.16 -43.57
N LYS A 268 49.83 13.59 -42.35
CA LYS A 268 49.22 12.72 -41.32
C LYS A 268 47.73 12.67 -41.59
N VAL A 269 47.18 11.50 -41.91
CA VAL A 269 45.78 11.35 -42.33
C VAL A 269 45.12 10.21 -41.58
N VAL A 270 43.89 10.42 -41.12
CA VAL A 270 43.06 9.43 -40.41
C VAL A 270 41.77 9.21 -41.17
N SER A 271 41.31 7.97 -41.25
CA SER A 271 39.99 7.61 -41.80
C SER A 271 38.93 7.56 -40.68
N LEU A 272 37.64 7.66 -41.03
CA LEU A 272 36.55 7.52 -40.05
C LEU A 272 36.56 6.18 -39.30
N ASP A 273 37.08 5.11 -39.91
CA ASP A 273 37.22 3.79 -39.27
C ASP A 273 38.42 3.71 -38.29
N GLY A 274 39.17 4.80 -38.13
CA GLY A 274 40.28 4.88 -37.17
C GLY A 274 41.61 4.33 -37.69
N THR A 275 41.75 4.09 -38.99
CA THR A 275 43.06 3.81 -39.59
C THR A 275 43.85 5.11 -39.74
N LEU A 276 45.04 5.16 -39.14
CA LEU A 276 45.93 6.33 -39.13
C LEU A 276 47.17 6.09 -40.00
N PHE A 277 47.41 7.01 -40.93
CA PHE A 277 48.61 7.11 -41.76
C PHE A 277 49.51 8.22 -41.21
N GLN A 278 50.72 7.88 -40.78
CA GLN A 278 51.70 8.85 -40.28
C GLN A 278 52.62 9.35 -41.40
N LYS A 279 53.22 10.53 -41.19
CA LYS A 279 54.21 11.11 -42.14
C LYS A 279 55.44 10.23 -42.33
N SER A 280 55.80 9.46 -41.31
CA SER A 280 56.89 8.46 -41.32
C SER A 280 56.62 7.28 -42.26
N GLY A 281 55.37 7.06 -42.68
CA GLY A 281 54.95 5.88 -43.45
C GLY A 281 54.33 4.78 -42.60
N VAL A 282 54.31 4.90 -41.27
CA VAL A 282 53.67 3.94 -40.38
C VAL A 282 52.14 4.00 -40.54
N ILE A 283 51.52 2.83 -40.69
CA ILE A 283 50.08 2.64 -40.75
C ILE A 283 49.64 1.96 -39.46
N SER A 284 48.73 2.59 -38.71
CA SER A 284 48.22 2.05 -37.45
C SER A 284 46.70 1.90 -37.50
N GLY A 285 46.20 0.68 -37.28
CA GLY A 285 44.77 0.33 -37.22
C GLY A 285 44.31 -0.03 -35.80
N GLY A 286 43.15 -0.69 -35.70
CA GLY A 286 42.57 -1.21 -34.45
C GLY A 286 41.17 -0.68 -34.12
N ALA A 287 40.21 -0.80 -35.05
CA ALA A 287 38.89 -0.16 -34.93
C ALA A 287 38.11 -0.57 -33.67
N SER A 288 38.25 -1.80 -33.17
CA SER A 288 37.48 -2.27 -32.00
C SER A 288 37.86 -1.54 -30.71
N GLU A 289 39.15 -1.52 -30.34
CA GLU A 289 39.62 -0.84 -29.13
C GLU A 289 39.40 0.69 -29.19
N ILE A 290 39.57 1.28 -30.38
CA ILE A 290 39.34 2.72 -30.61
C ILE A 290 37.84 3.04 -30.51
N LYS A 291 36.95 2.17 -31.00
CA LYS A 291 35.49 2.33 -30.88
C LYS A 291 35.06 2.30 -29.41
N SER A 292 35.60 1.40 -28.60
CA SER A 292 35.34 1.38 -27.15
C SER A 292 35.81 2.67 -26.48
N LYS A 293 37.03 3.15 -26.78
CA LYS A 293 37.53 4.43 -26.27
C LYS A 293 36.73 5.64 -26.76
N ALA A 294 36.18 5.58 -27.98
CA ALA A 294 35.35 6.64 -28.54
C ALA A 294 33.97 6.75 -27.88
N LYS A 295 33.48 5.70 -27.20
CA LYS A 295 32.24 5.79 -26.38
C LYS A 295 32.40 6.74 -25.18
N ARG A 296 33.62 7.03 -24.73
CA ARG A 296 33.86 8.00 -23.63
C ARG A 296 33.41 9.42 -23.99
N TRP A 297 33.33 9.76 -25.29
CA TRP A 297 32.74 11.03 -25.73
C TRP A 297 31.22 11.12 -25.48
N ASP A 298 30.54 9.99 -25.27
CA ASP A 298 29.09 9.91 -25.03
C ASP A 298 28.75 10.02 -23.51
N GLU A 299 29.69 10.34 -22.62
CA GLU A 299 29.47 10.45 -21.16
C GLU A 299 28.33 11.40 -20.77
N LYS A 300 28.17 12.52 -21.49
CA LYS A 300 27.03 13.44 -21.29
C LYS A 300 25.68 12.77 -21.60
N GLN A 301 25.64 11.82 -22.55
CA GLN A 301 24.43 11.07 -22.86
C GLN A 301 24.10 10.06 -21.75
N ILE A 302 25.13 9.45 -21.13
CA ILE A 302 24.95 8.55 -19.98
C ILE A 302 24.31 9.30 -18.80
N ASP A 303 24.73 10.53 -18.52
CA ASP A 303 24.13 11.31 -17.42
C ASP A 303 22.69 11.75 -17.72
N ILE A 304 22.36 12.02 -19.00
CA ILE A 304 20.97 12.25 -19.41
C ILE A 304 20.13 10.98 -19.23
N LEU A 305 20.65 9.81 -19.59
CA LEU A 305 19.98 8.52 -19.41
C LEU A 305 19.73 8.22 -17.92
N LYS A 306 20.71 8.50 -17.03
CA LYS A 306 20.53 8.36 -15.58
C LYS A 306 19.45 9.28 -15.01
N ARG A 307 19.42 10.56 -15.41
CA ARG A 307 18.35 11.49 -14.97
C ARG A 307 16.97 11.03 -15.46
N ASN A 308 16.88 10.53 -16.68
CA ASN A 308 15.64 9.97 -17.21
C ASN A 308 15.22 8.71 -16.43
N GLN A 309 16.17 7.84 -16.08
CA GLN A 309 15.94 6.67 -15.23
C GLN A 309 15.36 7.08 -13.87
N GLU A 310 15.96 8.05 -13.19
CA GLU A 310 15.47 8.55 -11.90
C GLU A 310 14.05 9.12 -12.00
N ARG A 311 13.78 9.93 -13.03
CA ARG A 311 12.44 10.49 -13.28
C ARG A 311 11.39 9.39 -13.48
N TYR A 312 11.69 8.40 -14.31
CA TYR A 312 10.78 7.29 -14.57
C TYR A 312 10.63 6.36 -13.37
N LEU A 313 11.65 6.22 -12.53
CA LEU A 313 11.55 5.46 -11.28
C LEU A 313 10.61 6.14 -10.29
N GLU A 314 10.64 7.48 -10.21
CA GLU A 314 9.73 8.25 -9.36
C GLU A 314 8.27 8.17 -9.87
N GLU A 315 8.06 8.36 -11.18
CA GLU A 315 6.74 8.16 -11.82
C GLU A 315 6.21 6.74 -11.56
N PHE A 316 7.07 5.72 -11.63
CA PHE A 316 6.69 4.34 -11.35
C PHE A 316 6.26 4.13 -9.89
N LYS A 317 6.93 4.77 -8.92
CA LYS A 317 6.55 4.71 -7.49
C LYS A 317 5.17 5.33 -7.27
N GLU A 318 4.89 6.47 -7.90
CA GLU A 318 3.58 7.13 -7.80
C GLU A 318 2.46 6.25 -8.37
N LEU A 319 2.66 5.69 -9.56
CA LEU A 319 1.72 4.77 -10.20
C LEU A 319 1.50 3.49 -9.37
N THR A 320 2.54 3.02 -8.69
CA THR A 320 2.42 1.86 -7.78
C THR A 320 1.56 2.18 -6.56
N ARG A 321 1.55 3.43 -6.06
CA ARG A 321 0.61 3.85 -5.00
C ARG A 321 -0.84 3.83 -5.49
N VAL A 322 -1.09 4.27 -6.73
CA VAL A 322 -2.42 4.21 -7.33
C VAL A 322 -2.88 2.77 -7.51
N LYS A 323 -2.00 1.86 -7.95
CA LYS A 323 -2.29 0.41 -8.01
C LYS A 323 -2.72 -0.20 -6.69
N ARG A 324 -2.18 0.27 -5.56
CA ARG A 324 -2.59 -0.22 -4.22
C ARG A 324 -4.05 0.10 -3.91
N LYS A 325 -4.65 1.13 -4.54
CA LYS A 325 -6.10 1.35 -4.46
C LYS A 325 -6.92 0.19 -5.04
N GLY A 326 -6.30 -0.76 -5.74
CA GLY A 326 -6.95 -1.99 -6.19
C GLY A 326 -7.55 -2.83 -5.06
N THR A 327 -7.00 -2.80 -3.84
CA THR A 327 -7.62 -3.46 -2.68
C THR A 327 -8.93 -2.78 -2.28
N ASN A 328 -9.04 -1.46 -2.49
CA ASN A 328 -10.29 -0.75 -2.22
C ASN A 328 -11.39 -1.17 -3.19
N ILE A 329 -11.04 -1.61 -4.42
CA ILE A 329 -12.03 -2.12 -5.39
C ILE A 329 -12.68 -3.38 -4.85
N THR A 330 -11.90 -4.34 -4.33
CA THR A 330 -12.45 -5.58 -3.75
C THR A 330 -13.32 -5.30 -2.52
N ASP A 331 -12.92 -4.33 -1.69
CA ASP A 331 -13.71 -3.91 -0.53
C ASP A 331 -15.04 -3.26 -0.96
N LEU A 332 -15.00 -2.40 -1.98
CA LEU A 332 -16.20 -1.79 -2.57
C LEU A 332 -17.11 -2.84 -3.20
N GLU A 333 -16.57 -3.85 -3.88
CA GLU A 333 -17.35 -4.97 -4.45
C GLU A 333 -18.11 -5.74 -3.39
N THR A 334 -17.45 -6.11 -2.28
CA THR A 334 -18.13 -6.81 -1.18
C THR A 334 -19.24 -5.96 -0.56
N ARG A 335 -19.02 -4.65 -0.46
CA ARG A 335 -20.01 -3.70 0.06
C ARG A 335 -21.20 -3.52 -0.88
N ILE A 336 -20.95 -3.40 -2.18
CA ILE A 336 -21.99 -3.35 -3.22
C ILE A 336 -22.81 -4.65 -3.18
N PHE A 337 -22.17 -5.82 -3.18
CA PHE A 337 -22.86 -7.10 -3.13
C PHE A 337 -23.72 -7.27 -1.87
N GLY A 338 -23.21 -6.82 -0.72
CA GLY A 338 -23.96 -6.82 0.54
C GLY A 338 -25.19 -5.92 0.48
N LEU A 339 -25.08 -4.73 -0.12
CA LEU A 339 -26.20 -3.80 -0.32
C LEU A 339 -27.21 -4.32 -1.35
N GLU A 340 -26.75 -4.89 -2.47
CA GLU A 340 -27.61 -5.52 -3.48
C GLU A 340 -28.45 -6.65 -2.88
N SER A 341 -27.82 -7.49 -2.05
CA SER A 341 -28.50 -8.59 -1.35
C SER A 341 -29.56 -8.07 -0.37
N ARG A 342 -29.23 -6.99 0.37
CA ARG A 342 -30.18 -6.32 1.27
C ARG A 342 -31.36 -5.71 0.52
N LEU A 343 -31.10 -4.96 -0.55
CA LEU A 343 -32.13 -4.38 -1.42
C LEU A 343 -33.07 -5.45 -1.96
N LYS A 344 -32.52 -6.57 -2.42
CA LYS A 344 -33.33 -7.69 -2.93
C LYS A 344 -34.25 -8.28 -1.86
N TYR A 345 -33.79 -8.37 -0.62
CA TYR A 345 -34.62 -8.86 0.49
C TYR A 345 -35.71 -7.85 0.87
N THR A 346 -35.35 -6.57 1.02
CA THR A 346 -36.31 -5.52 1.36
C THR A 346 -37.33 -5.29 0.27
N GLN A 347 -36.94 -5.42 -1.00
CA GLN A 347 -37.85 -5.31 -2.13
C GLN A 347 -38.85 -6.48 -2.16
N LYS A 348 -38.40 -7.71 -1.86
CA LYS A 348 -39.32 -8.84 -1.68
C LYS A 348 -40.28 -8.64 -0.51
N ASP A 349 -39.81 -8.10 0.62
CA ASP A 349 -40.67 -7.83 1.79
C ASP A 349 -41.70 -6.73 1.49
N ARG A 350 -41.28 -5.69 0.76
CA ARG A 350 -42.16 -4.63 0.26
C ARG A 350 -43.21 -5.19 -0.69
N ASP A 351 -42.81 -6.00 -1.66
CA ASP A 351 -43.71 -6.59 -2.64
C ASP A 351 -44.69 -7.59 -2.00
N ALA A 352 -44.27 -8.36 -1.00
CA ALA A 352 -45.17 -9.22 -0.23
C ALA A 352 -46.19 -8.40 0.58
N THR A 353 -45.74 -7.32 1.21
CA THR A 353 -46.63 -6.42 1.96
C THR A 353 -47.65 -5.74 1.03
N PHE A 354 -47.21 -5.26 -0.13
CA PHE A 354 -48.04 -4.53 -1.10
C PHE A 354 -48.98 -5.45 -1.89
N ASN A 355 -48.50 -6.60 -2.37
CA ASN A 355 -49.28 -7.48 -3.26
C ASN A 355 -50.11 -8.53 -2.52
N GLU A 356 -49.78 -8.88 -1.27
CA GLU A 356 -50.51 -9.92 -0.52
C GLU A 356 -51.23 -9.32 0.68
N SER A 357 -50.51 -8.68 1.60
CA SER A 357 -51.08 -8.27 2.90
C SER A 357 -52.08 -7.11 2.79
N MET A 358 -51.76 -6.08 2.00
CA MET A 358 -52.66 -4.94 1.75
C MET A 358 -53.98 -5.33 1.07
N PRO A 359 -53.98 -6.05 -0.07
CA PRO A 359 -55.22 -6.43 -0.73
C PRO A 359 -56.02 -7.43 0.11
N HIS A 360 -55.37 -8.33 0.85
CA HIS A 360 -56.08 -9.24 1.75
C HIS A 360 -56.83 -8.48 2.86
N ASN A 361 -56.15 -7.54 3.54
CA ASN A 361 -56.79 -6.69 4.55
C ASN A 361 -57.92 -5.84 3.94
N GLN A 362 -57.73 -5.32 2.72
CA GLN A 362 -58.74 -4.54 2.03
C GLN A 362 -59.99 -5.37 1.67
N GLN A 363 -59.82 -6.61 1.20
CA GLN A 363 -60.94 -7.53 0.96
C GLN A 363 -61.69 -7.85 2.26
N GLU A 364 -61.00 -8.08 3.37
CA GLU A 364 -61.66 -8.29 4.66
C GLU A 364 -62.46 -7.07 5.13
N LEU A 365 -61.92 -5.87 4.89
CA LEU A 365 -62.55 -4.60 5.25
C LEU A 365 -63.81 -4.37 4.40
N GLU A 366 -63.74 -4.58 3.08
CA GLU A 366 -64.88 -4.54 2.16
C GLU A 366 -65.97 -5.53 2.58
N SER A 367 -65.61 -6.78 2.89
CA SER A 367 -66.58 -7.79 3.36
C SER A 367 -67.24 -7.44 4.71
N THR A 368 -66.53 -6.70 5.57
CA THR A 368 -67.06 -6.26 6.87
C THR A 368 -67.98 -5.06 6.71
N ASP A 369 -67.63 -4.14 5.79
CA ASP A 369 -68.45 -2.99 5.42
C ASP A 369 -69.77 -3.44 4.74
N GLU A 370 -69.72 -4.46 3.87
CA GLU A 370 -70.93 -5.07 3.28
C GLU A 370 -71.87 -5.64 4.36
N ARG A 371 -71.34 -6.42 5.31
CA ARG A 371 -72.13 -6.97 6.42
C ARG A 371 -72.72 -5.88 7.34
N LEU A 372 -72.00 -4.79 7.57
CA LEU A 372 -72.53 -3.64 8.31
C LEU A 372 -73.66 -2.95 7.54
N ALA A 373 -73.53 -2.82 6.22
CA ALA A 373 -74.56 -2.25 5.37
C ALA A 373 -75.83 -3.12 5.30
N GLU A 374 -75.70 -4.45 5.44
CA GLU A 374 -76.84 -5.38 5.53
C GLU A 374 -77.62 -5.23 6.86
N ILE A 375 -76.94 -4.99 7.98
CA ILE A 375 -77.58 -4.89 9.31
C ILE A 375 -78.28 -3.53 9.51
N ALA A 376 -77.75 -2.45 8.90
CA ALA A 376 -78.33 -1.10 9.01
C ALA A 376 -79.83 -1.00 8.65
N PRO A 377 -80.33 -1.55 7.51
CA PRO A 377 -81.76 -1.55 7.20
C PRO A 377 -82.57 -2.43 8.14
N GLU A 378 -82.02 -3.56 8.63
CA GLU A 378 -82.69 -4.42 9.61
C GLU A 378 -82.95 -3.65 10.91
N GLU A 379 -81.96 -2.96 11.45
CA GLU A 379 -82.11 -2.11 12.65
C GLU A 379 -83.16 -1.01 12.45
N CYS A 380 -83.15 -0.34 11.30
CA CYS A 380 -84.10 0.73 10.99
C CYS A 380 -85.53 0.18 10.90
N SER A 381 -85.73 -0.98 10.28
CA SER A 381 -87.04 -1.62 10.16
C SER A 381 -87.59 -2.12 11.51
N LEU A 382 -86.73 -2.68 12.36
CA LEU A 382 -87.06 -3.11 13.72
C LEU A 382 -87.38 -1.91 14.61
N GLY A 383 -86.59 -0.84 14.52
CA GLY A 383 -86.87 0.43 15.21
C GLY A 383 -88.23 1.01 14.84
N GLY A 384 -88.55 1.05 13.53
CA GLY A 384 -89.86 1.50 13.05
C GLY A 384 -91.02 0.63 13.53
N ARG A 385 -90.85 -0.70 13.57
CA ARG A 385 -91.84 -1.63 14.13
C ARG A 385 -92.09 -1.41 15.61
N ILE A 386 -91.03 -1.21 16.40
CA ILE A 386 -91.13 -0.92 17.84
C ILE A 386 -91.89 0.39 18.06
N GLU A 387 -91.61 1.44 17.27
CA GLU A 387 -92.32 2.71 17.40
C GLU A 387 -93.82 2.59 17.04
N GLN A 388 -94.16 1.83 16.00
CA GLN A 388 -95.55 1.53 15.67
C GLN A 388 -96.25 0.71 16.75
N ARG A 389 -95.55 -0.23 17.38
CA ARG A 389 -96.07 -1.04 18.50
C ARG A 389 -96.26 -0.21 19.77
N ASN A 390 -95.35 0.72 20.06
CA ASN A 390 -95.49 1.69 21.16
C ASN A 390 -96.78 2.52 21.00
N LYS A 391 -97.03 3.07 19.80
CA LYS A 391 -98.28 3.82 19.51
C LYS A 391 -99.53 2.97 19.71
N LYS A 392 -99.48 1.69 19.35
CA LYS A 392 -100.59 0.74 19.59
C LYS A 392 -100.78 0.44 21.07
N LEU A 393 -99.70 0.30 21.84
CA LEU A 393 -99.78 0.09 23.28
C LEU A 393 -100.34 1.31 24.01
N GLU A 394 -99.92 2.52 23.64
CA GLU A 394 -100.48 3.75 24.20
C GLU A 394 -101.98 3.83 23.96
N ASN A 395 -102.44 3.50 22.74
CA ASN A 395 -103.88 3.50 22.40
C ASN A 395 -104.67 2.42 23.18
N ILE A 396 -104.14 1.20 23.30
CA ILE A 396 -104.78 0.13 24.09
C ILE A 396 -104.78 0.49 25.58
N GLN A 397 -103.71 1.12 26.08
CA GLN A 397 -103.64 1.61 27.46
C GLN A 397 -104.67 2.72 27.71
N THR A 398 -104.84 3.67 26.79
CA THR A 398 -105.90 4.69 26.92
C THR A 398 -107.30 4.06 26.92
N GLN A 399 -107.55 3.01 26.13
CA GLN A 399 -108.83 2.30 26.13
C GLN A 399 -109.08 1.54 27.44
N ILE A 400 -108.05 0.91 28.01
CA ILE A 400 -108.13 0.26 29.33
C ILE A 400 -108.41 1.32 30.40
N HIS A 401 -107.71 2.46 30.33
CA HIS A 401 -107.90 3.60 31.22
C HIS A 401 -109.34 4.15 31.16
N ASP A 402 -109.94 4.28 29.98
CA ASP A 402 -111.32 4.74 29.81
C ASP A 402 -112.34 3.74 30.40
N VAL A 403 -112.10 2.44 30.23
CA VAL A 403 -112.94 1.37 30.81
C VAL A 403 -112.83 1.37 32.34
N GLU A 404 -111.61 1.46 32.88
CA GLU A 404 -111.35 1.59 34.32
C GLU A 404 -112.07 2.81 34.92
N ASP A 405 -111.92 3.98 34.31
CA ASP A 405 -112.52 5.21 34.80
C ASP A 405 -114.06 5.16 34.73
N SER A 406 -114.65 4.47 33.75
CA SER A 406 -116.10 4.28 33.64
C SER A 406 -116.70 3.39 34.74
N VAL A 407 -116.01 2.30 35.10
CA VAL A 407 -116.49 1.33 36.09
C VAL A 407 -116.25 1.85 37.51
N PHE A 408 -115.17 2.59 37.72
CA PHE A 408 -114.82 3.15 39.02
C PHE A 408 -115.38 4.56 39.29
N SER A 409 -116.00 5.24 38.30
CA SER A 409 -116.61 6.58 38.47
C SER A 409 -117.57 6.70 39.67
N LYS A 410 -118.39 5.67 39.93
CA LYS A 410 -119.33 5.63 41.07
C LYS A 410 -118.62 5.38 42.41
N PHE A 411 -117.52 4.64 42.39
CA PHE A 411 -116.73 4.27 43.58
C PHE A 411 -115.77 5.40 43.99
N CYS A 412 -115.16 6.09 43.02
CA CYS A 412 -114.31 7.27 43.21
C CYS A 412 -115.05 8.43 43.88
N LYS A 413 -116.34 8.65 43.55
CA LYS A 413 -117.18 9.67 44.18
C LYS A 413 -117.47 9.40 45.67
N ASN A 414 -117.53 8.14 46.09
CA ASN A 414 -117.79 7.77 47.49
C ASN A 414 -116.56 7.86 48.40
N ILE A 415 -115.36 7.77 47.83
CA ILE A 415 -114.09 7.73 48.59
C ILE A 415 -113.32 9.07 48.51
N GLY A 416 -113.77 10.00 47.67
CA GLY A 416 -113.18 11.35 47.58
C GLY A 416 -111.83 11.37 46.86
N VAL A 417 -111.68 10.57 45.80
CA VAL A 417 -110.44 10.47 45.01
C VAL A 417 -110.79 10.59 43.53
N SER A 418 -110.04 11.41 42.77
CA SER A 418 -110.41 11.78 41.40
C SER A 418 -110.39 10.62 40.41
N ASN A 419 -109.43 9.69 40.54
CA ASN A 419 -109.30 8.47 39.74
C ASN A 419 -108.81 7.32 40.63
N ILE A 420 -109.17 6.06 40.30
CA ILE A 420 -108.79 4.90 41.11
C ILE A 420 -107.27 4.67 41.19
N ARG A 421 -106.52 5.26 40.26
CA ARG A 421 -105.06 5.22 40.21
C ARG A 421 -104.38 5.79 41.44
N GLN A 422 -104.93 6.82 42.08
CA GLN A 422 -104.34 7.37 43.32
C GLN A 422 -104.55 6.44 44.53
N TYR A 423 -105.65 5.68 44.54
CA TYR A 423 -105.95 4.70 45.58
C TYR A 423 -105.13 3.41 45.39
N GLU A 424 -105.00 2.94 44.14
CA GLU A 424 -104.11 1.83 43.79
C GLU A 424 -102.63 2.23 43.90
N GLU A 425 -102.21 3.44 43.52
CA GLU A 425 -100.81 3.86 43.65
C GLU A 425 -100.30 3.84 45.09
N LYS A 426 -101.14 4.02 46.10
CA LYS A 426 -100.68 4.08 47.49
C LYS A 426 -100.55 2.70 48.13
N GLU A 427 -101.57 1.84 47.97
CA GLU A 427 -101.59 0.49 48.53
C GLU A 427 -100.89 -0.54 47.61
N LEU A 428 -101.10 -0.44 46.29
CA LEU A 428 -100.50 -1.33 45.29
C LEU A 428 -99.03 -1.00 45.04
N ARG A 429 -98.54 0.26 45.10
CA ARG A 429 -97.08 0.52 45.06
C ARG A 429 -96.38 -0.15 46.22
N SER A 430 -96.92 -0.13 47.44
CA SER A 430 -96.21 -0.71 48.58
C SER A 430 -96.03 -2.23 48.43
N GLN A 431 -97.02 -2.93 47.85
CA GLN A 431 -96.92 -4.36 47.52
C GLN A 431 -96.15 -4.64 46.21
N GLN A 432 -96.31 -3.81 45.18
CA GLN A 432 -95.59 -3.93 43.91
C GLN A 432 -94.12 -3.55 44.03
N GLU A 433 -93.75 -2.56 44.84
CA GLU A 433 -92.35 -2.24 45.16
C GLU A 433 -91.71 -3.37 45.96
N ARG A 434 -92.44 -3.98 46.91
CA ARG A 434 -91.92 -5.17 47.62
C ARG A 434 -91.73 -6.36 46.69
N SER A 435 -92.65 -6.62 45.77
CA SER A 435 -92.53 -7.74 44.82
C SER A 435 -91.52 -7.44 43.70
N LYS A 436 -91.47 -6.22 43.17
CA LYS A 436 -90.43 -5.76 42.22
C LYS A 436 -89.06 -5.79 42.85
N LYS A 437 -88.88 -5.30 44.09
CA LYS A 437 -87.59 -5.43 44.80
C LYS A 437 -87.22 -6.89 45.03
N LYS A 438 -88.16 -7.77 45.38
CA LYS A 438 -87.90 -9.22 45.48
C LYS A 438 -87.50 -9.83 44.13
N LEU A 439 -88.14 -9.43 43.03
CA LEU A 439 -87.82 -9.89 41.69
C LEU A 439 -86.50 -9.32 41.18
N GLU A 440 -86.19 -8.07 41.48
CA GLU A 440 -84.91 -7.41 41.21
C GLU A 440 -83.79 -8.09 41.99
N PHE A 441 -83.99 -8.40 43.28
CA PHE A 441 -83.02 -9.16 44.06
C PHE A 441 -82.88 -10.58 43.54
N SER A 442 -83.96 -11.26 43.15
CA SER A 442 -83.90 -12.57 42.50
C SER A 442 -83.12 -12.51 41.18
N ASN A 443 -83.38 -11.52 40.33
CA ASN A 443 -82.69 -11.33 39.06
C ASN A 443 -81.22 -10.93 39.27
N GLN A 444 -80.92 -10.13 40.28
CA GLN A 444 -79.56 -9.81 40.69
C GLN A 444 -78.84 -11.05 41.19
N ILE A 445 -79.49 -11.90 42.00
CA ILE A 445 -78.93 -13.18 42.45
C ILE A 445 -78.67 -14.08 41.24
N SER A 446 -79.61 -14.23 40.31
CA SER A 446 -79.39 -15.05 39.11
C SER A 446 -78.32 -14.46 38.17
N ARG A 447 -78.24 -13.13 38.03
CA ARG A 447 -77.16 -12.47 37.26
C ARG A 447 -75.80 -12.66 37.93
N LEU A 448 -75.72 -12.49 39.25
CA LEU A 448 -74.49 -12.71 40.01
C LEU A 448 -74.11 -14.19 39.99
N GLN A 449 -75.07 -15.12 40.04
CA GLN A 449 -74.80 -16.55 39.87
C GLN A 449 -74.27 -16.86 38.46
N ASN A 450 -74.88 -16.30 37.42
CA ASN A 450 -74.39 -16.46 36.04
C ASN A 450 -73.03 -15.79 35.83
N GLN A 451 -72.76 -14.63 36.43
CA GLN A 451 -71.45 -13.98 36.41
C GLN A 451 -70.41 -14.79 37.18
N LEU A 452 -70.78 -15.35 38.32
CA LEU A 452 -69.90 -16.18 39.13
C LEU A 452 -69.63 -17.54 38.45
N GLN A 453 -70.59 -18.06 37.69
CA GLN A 453 -70.43 -19.25 36.86
C GLN A 453 -69.64 -18.94 35.58
N TYR A 454 -69.81 -17.76 34.99
CA TYR A 454 -68.99 -17.26 33.88
C TYR A 454 -67.54 -17.01 34.32
N GLU A 455 -67.29 -16.39 35.47
CA GLU A 455 -65.94 -16.21 36.03
C GLU A 455 -65.32 -17.55 36.49
N LYS A 456 -66.12 -18.52 36.96
CA LYS A 456 -65.63 -19.89 37.23
C LYS A 456 -65.32 -20.67 35.95
N ASN A 457 -66.07 -20.46 34.87
CA ASN A 457 -65.86 -21.11 33.57
C ASN A 457 -64.82 -20.37 32.71
N ARG A 458 -64.51 -19.10 33.04
CA ARG A 458 -63.41 -18.34 32.47
C ARG A 458 -62.14 -18.98 33.01
N SER A 459 -61.65 -19.98 32.27
CA SER A 459 -60.47 -20.78 32.58
C SER A 459 -59.20 -19.90 32.56
N THR A 460 -59.05 -19.05 33.58
CA THR A 460 -57.80 -18.34 33.87
C THR A 460 -56.70 -19.33 34.24
N GLU A 461 -57.06 -20.51 34.76
CA GLU A 461 -56.10 -21.57 35.08
C GLU A 461 -55.42 -22.14 33.83
N GLU A 462 -56.12 -22.34 32.70
CA GLU A 462 -55.49 -22.78 31.45
C GLU A 462 -54.56 -21.73 30.83
N ILE A 463 -54.92 -20.45 30.93
CA ILE A 463 -54.07 -19.36 30.45
C ILE A 463 -52.84 -19.22 31.34
N VAL A 464 -53.03 -19.29 32.67
CA VAL A 464 -51.93 -19.23 33.64
C VAL A 464 -50.99 -20.42 33.49
N THR A 465 -51.50 -21.64 33.27
CA THR A 465 -50.65 -22.81 33.03
C THR A 465 -49.88 -22.73 31.70
N LYS A 466 -50.49 -22.19 30.63
CA LYS A 466 -49.76 -21.90 29.37
C LYS A 466 -48.67 -20.85 29.57
N LEU A 467 -48.97 -19.76 30.30
CA LEU A 467 -47.98 -18.73 30.62
C LEU A 467 -46.86 -19.29 31.52
N GLN A 468 -47.18 -20.14 32.50
CA GLN A 468 -46.17 -20.83 33.31
C GLN A 468 -45.29 -21.76 32.49
N GLN A 469 -45.87 -22.50 31.53
CA GLN A 469 -45.09 -23.32 30.59
C GLN A 469 -44.19 -22.47 29.68
N GLN A 470 -44.67 -21.31 29.22
CA GLN A 470 -43.86 -20.36 28.44
C GLN A 470 -42.71 -19.80 29.27
N ILE A 471 -42.97 -19.34 30.50
CA ILE A 471 -41.94 -18.86 31.42
C ILE A 471 -40.90 -19.95 31.67
N GLN A 472 -41.33 -21.19 31.90
CA GLN A 472 -40.39 -22.29 32.14
C GLN A 472 -39.55 -22.64 30.90
N ASN A 473 -40.11 -22.54 29.70
CA ASN A 473 -39.36 -22.68 28.45
C ASN A 473 -38.35 -21.55 28.26
N GLU A 474 -38.74 -20.31 28.58
CA GLU A 474 -37.83 -19.16 28.53
C GLU A 474 -36.71 -19.25 29.57
N GLU A 475 -37.02 -19.68 30.81
CA GLU A 475 -36.02 -19.94 31.84
C GLU A 475 -35.01 -21.01 31.43
N ASN A 476 -35.47 -22.08 30.76
CA ASN A 476 -34.60 -23.11 30.21
C ASN A 476 -33.71 -22.58 29.09
N SER A 477 -34.27 -21.76 28.19
CA SER A 477 -33.53 -21.07 27.13
C SER A 477 -32.47 -20.12 27.69
N ILE A 478 -32.81 -19.32 28.71
CA ILE A 478 -31.86 -18.46 29.44
C ILE A 478 -30.77 -19.30 30.11
N GLY A 479 -31.12 -20.43 30.71
CA GLY A 479 -30.16 -21.36 31.31
C GLY A 479 -29.16 -21.93 30.31
N ASN A 480 -29.61 -22.26 29.10
CA ASN A 480 -28.74 -22.73 28.01
C ASN A 480 -27.82 -21.63 27.49
N LEU A 481 -28.37 -20.43 27.25
CA LEU A 481 -27.59 -19.26 26.84
C LEU A 481 -26.51 -18.90 27.89
N LYS A 482 -26.84 -18.94 29.20
CA LYS A 482 -25.85 -18.74 30.27
C LYS A 482 -24.74 -19.81 30.29
N LYS A 483 -25.05 -21.05 29.90
CA LYS A 483 -24.03 -22.11 29.77
C LYS A 483 -23.12 -21.86 28.58
N GLU A 484 -23.68 -21.40 27.46
CA GLU A 484 -22.90 -21.03 26.27
C GLU A 484 -22.03 -19.81 26.53
N GLU A 485 -22.56 -18.77 27.18
CA GLU A 485 -21.81 -17.61 27.64
C GLU A 485 -20.61 -18.02 28.51
N LYS A 486 -20.83 -18.91 29.50
CA LYS A 486 -19.73 -19.45 30.33
C LYS A 486 -18.71 -20.27 29.53
N LYS A 487 -19.13 -20.97 28.46
CA LYS A 487 -18.19 -21.68 27.58
C LYS A 487 -17.36 -20.68 26.77
N CYS A 488 -17.99 -19.64 26.22
CA CYS A 488 -17.31 -18.58 25.50
C CYS A 488 -16.32 -17.83 26.39
N LEU A 489 -16.70 -17.48 27.63
CA LEU A 489 -15.79 -16.89 28.62
C LEU A 489 -14.56 -17.76 28.87
N LYS A 490 -14.74 -19.08 29.08
CA LYS A 490 -13.61 -20.00 29.24
C LYS A 490 -12.71 -20.10 28.01
N ILE A 491 -13.27 -19.93 26.81
CA ILE A 491 -12.47 -19.90 25.57
C ILE A 491 -11.69 -18.60 25.47
N ILE A 492 -12.31 -17.47 25.84
CA ILE A 492 -11.65 -16.16 25.90
C ILE A 492 -10.49 -16.20 26.89
N ASP A 493 -10.70 -16.70 28.11
CA ASP A 493 -9.63 -16.80 29.13
C ASP A 493 -8.44 -17.63 28.62
N LYS A 494 -8.72 -18.79 27.98
CA LYS A 494 -7.67 -19.61 27.36
C LYS A 494 -6.93 -18.88 26.26
N LYS A 495 -7.63 -18.13 25.41
CA LYS A 495 -7.02 -17.35 24.34
C LYS A 495 -6.20 -16.19 24.88
N ASP A 496 -6.64 -15.56 25.96
CA ASP A 496 -5.89 -14.50 26.63
C ASP A 496 -4.60 -15.03 27.26
N ASP A 497 -4.63 -16.24 27.84
CA ASP A 497 -3.43 -16.89 28.36
C ASP A 497 -2.47 -17.31 27.24
N GLU A 498 -2.95 -17.92 26.14
CA GLU A 498 -2.13 -18.20 24.94
C GLU A 498 -1.48 -16.92 24.37
N LEU A 499 -2.21 -15.80 24.43
CA LEU A 499 -1.74 -14.50 23.93
C LEU A 499 -0.69 -13.90 24.87
N LYS A 500 -0.80 -14.08 26.19
CA LYS A 500 0.25 -13.70 27.15
C LYS A 500 1.51 -14.53 26.95
N ASP A 501 1.40 -15.83 26.77
CA ASP A 501 2.54 -16.72 26.53
C ASP A 501 3.27 -16.33 25.23
N SER A 502 2.52 -16.15 24.14
CA SER A 502 3.08 -15.69 22.86
C SER A 502 3.76 -14.32 22.95
N LYS A 503 3.25 -13.41 23.82
CA LYS A 503 3.88 -12.12 24.09
C LYS A 503 5.18 -12.27 24.88
N ALA A 504 5.22 -13.18 25.86
CA ALA A 504 6.42 -13.45 26.64
C ALA A 504 7.53 -14.04 25.75
N GLU A 505 7.21 -15.03 24.92
CA GLU A 505 8.15 -15.61 23.94
C GLU A 505 8.69 -14.56 22.96
N ARG A 506 7.82 -13.65 22.50
CA ARG A 506 8.23 -12.54 21.63
C ARG A 506 9.23 -11.60 22.32
N GLU A 507 8.99 -11.25 23.58
CA GLU A 507 9.92 -10.38 24.33
C GLU A 507 11.25 -11.09 24.65
N GLU A 508 11.23 -12.41 24.89
CA GLU A 508 12.45 -13.21 25.04
C GLU A 508 13.26 -13.25 23.74
N LYS A 509 12.62 -13.58 22.62
CA LYS A 509 13.28 -13.56 21.29
C LYS A 509 13.79 -12.18 20.91
N LYS A 510 13.11 -11.11 21.33
CA LYS A 510 13.57 -9.74 21.12
C LYS A 510 14.84 -9.43 21.93
N LYS A 511 14.90 -9.87 23.20
CA LYS A 511 16.13 -9.74 24.00
C LYS A 511 17.29 -10.51 23.39
N GLU A 512 17.07 -11.75 22.95
CA GLU A 512 18.10 -12.54 22.23
C GLU A 512 18.58 -11.83 20.96
N MET A 513 17.66 -11.23 20.19
CA MET A 513 18.00 -10.45 18.99
C MET A 513 18.87 -9.22 19.36
N ASP A 514 18.51 -8.49 20.40
CA ASP A 514 19.27 -7.31 20.86
C ASP A 514 20.67 -7.72 21.36
N GLU A 515 20.79 -8.84 22.08
CA GLU A 515 22.07 -9.42 22.51
C GLU A 515 22.94 -9.84 21.31
N HIS A 516 22.36 -10.50 20.31
CA HIS A 516 23.06 -10.83 19.08
C HIS A 516 23.50 -9.58 18.31
N GLU A 517 22.69 -8.52 18.28
CA GLU A 517 23.06 -7.27 17.62
C GLU A 517 24.23 -6.58 18.33
N THR A 518 24.25 -6.58 19.66
CA THR A 518 25.42 -6.08 20.43
C THR A 518 26.67 -6.91 20.19
N SER A 519 26.54 -8.25 20.17
CA SER A 519 27.65 -9.16 19.87
C SER A 519 28.22 -8.93 18.47
N ILE A 520 27.35 -8.74 17.46
CA ILE A 520 27.77 -8.41 16.09
C ILE A 520 28.50 -7.06 16.04
N LYS A 521 28.02 -6.05 16.78
CA LYS A 521 28.69 -4.74 16.85
C LYS A 521 30.09 -4.86 17.44
N ASP A 522 30.27 -5.67 18.49
CA ASP A 522 31.57 -5.84 19.13
C ASP A 522 32.53 -6.70 18.28
N ILE A 523 32.02 -7.74 17.62
CA ILE A 523 32.81 -8.51 16.62
C ILE A 523 33.25 -7.60 15.47
N ARG A 524 32.38 -6.72 14.96
CA ARG A 524 32.75 -5.75 13.92
C ARG A 524 33.82 -4.77 14.39
N LYS A 525 33.74 -4.26 15.62
CA LYS A 525 34.80 -3.40 16.19
C LYS A 525 36.12 -4.15 16.27
N SER A 526 36.10 -5.40 16.77
CA SER A 526 37.30 -6.24 16.83
C SER A 526 37.89 -6.52 15.43
N LEU A 527 37.03 -6.79 14.43
CA LEU A 527 37.44 -6.95 13.03
C LEU A 527 38.10 -5.68 12.47
N THR A 528 37.54 -4.50 12.77
CA THR A 528 38.14 -3.23 12.35
C THR A 528 39.47 -2.93 13.06
N GLN A 529 39.65 -3.40 14.30
CA GLN A 529 40.91 -3.23 15.02
C GLN A 529 41.98 -4.18 14.48
N THR A 530 41.66 -5.46 14.36
CA THR A 530 42.57 -6.47 13.78
C THR A 530 42.98 -6.15 12.35
N THR A 531 42.08 -5.62 11.52
CA THR A 531 42.46 -5.16 10.16
C THR A 531 43.42 -3.97 10.18
N LYS A 532 43.28 -3.04 11.14
CA LYS A 532 44.27 -1.96 11.34
C LYS A 532 45.61 -2.51 11.80
N ASP A 533 45.60 -3.47 12.72
CA ASP A 533 46.83 -4.11 13.22
C ASP A 533 47.54 -4.89 12.11
N ILE A 534 46.79 -5.61 11.25
CA ILE A 534 47.33 -6.28 10.05
C ILE A 534 47.97 -5.24 9.11
N ALA A 535 47.30 -4.13 8.83
CA ALA A 535 47.85 -3.08 7.97
C ALA A 535 49.12 -2.45 8.57
N ALA A 536 49.19 -2.28 9.89
CA ALA A 536 50.38 -1.77 10.59
C ALA A 536 51.55 -2.76 10.51
N VAL A 537 51.31 -4.05 10.75
CA VAL A 537 52.32 -5.11 10.62
C VAL A 537 52.79 -5.22 9.16
N HIS A 538 51.90 -5.17 8.19
CA HIS A 538 52.27 -5.22 6.77
C HIS A 538 53.15 -4.03 6.39
N LYS A 539 52.84 -2.82 6.88
CA LYS A 539 53.71 -1.64 6.70
C LYS A 539 55.10 -1.84 7.32
N GLN A 540 55.20 -2.48 8.49
CA GLN A 540 56.49 -2.80 9.10
C GLN A 540 57.27 -3.83 8.28
N ILE A 541 56.60 -4.85 7.73
CA ILE A 541 57.20 -5.84 6.83
C ILE A 541 57.76 -5.15 5.58
N THR A 542 56.99 -4.29 4.92
CA THR A 542 57.47 -3.58 3.73
C THR A 542 58.68 -2.69 4.03
N ILE A 543 58.72 -2.03 5.20
CA ILE A 543 59.89 -1.24 5.62
C ILE A 543 61.10 -2.16 5.80
N GLN A 544 60.96 -3.26 6.54
CA GLN A 544 62.06 -4.21 6.75
C GLN A 544 62.53 -4.86 5.45
N GLU A 545 61.62 -5.18 4.54
CA GLU A 545 61.95 -5.71 3.21
C GLU A 545 62.72 -4.68 2.38
N SER A 546 62.34 -3.40 2.42
CA SER A 546 63.07 -2.32 1.74
C SER A 546 64.47 -2.09 2.32
N GLU A 547 64.62 -2.15 3.65
CA GLU A 547 65.91 -2.06 4.32
C GLU A 547 66.80 -3.26 3.98
N LEU A 548 66.21 -4.46 3.97
CA LEU A 548 66.90 -5.70 3.61
C LEU A 548 67.36 -5.68 2.15
N GLU A 549 66.55 -5.15 1.24
CA GLU A 549 66.91 -5.01 -0.17
C GLU A 549 67.99 -3.94 -0.37
N SER A 550 67.94 -2.82 0.37
CA SER A 550 69.02 -1.82 0.40
C SER A 550 70.33 -2.44 0.88
N LYS A 551 70.31 -3.23 1.96
CA LYS A 551 71.51 -3.91 2.48
C LYS A 551 72.04 -4.99 1.54
N ARG A 552 71.15 -5.68 0.81
CA ARG A 552 71.54 -6.62 -0.26
C ARG A 552 72.23 -5.89 -1.41
N ALA A 553 71.70 -4.75 -1.84
CA ALA A 553 72.31 -3.93 -2.88
C ALA A 553 73.68 -3.36 -2.45
N GLU A 554 73.81 -2.87 -1.22
CA GLU A 554 75.09 -2.45 -0.64
C GLU A 554 76.12 -3.61 -0.65
N ARG A 555 75.71 -4.80 -0.20
CA ARG A 555 76.58 -6.00 -0.20
C ARG A 555 77.01 -6.38 -1.62
N HIS A 556 76.07 -6.37 -2.58
CA HIS A 556 76.36 -6.67 -3.98
C HIS A 556 77.38 -5.68 -4.56
N ASN A 557 77.21 -4.37 -4.30
CA ASN A 557 78.16 -3.35 -4.74
C ASN A 557 79.55 -3.55 -4.13
N ILE A 558 79.65 -3.84 -2.84
CA ILE A 558 80.94 -4.12 -2.18
C ILE A 558 81.64 -5.35 -2.80
N LEU A 559 80.88 -6.43 -3.05
CA LEU A 559 81.42 -7.63 -3.70
C LEU A 559 81.86 -7.37 -5.14
N LYS A 560 81.13 -6.52 -5.86
CA LYS A 560 81.49 -6.05 -7.21
C LYS A 560 82.75 -5.20 -7.19
N ASP A 561 82.88 -4.26 -6.27
CA ASP A 561 84.07 -3.41 -6.12
C ASP A 561 85.30 -4.24 -5.79
N CYS A 562 85.19 -5.21 -4.87
CA CYS A 562 86.27 -6.16 -4.58
C CYS A 562 86.70 -7.00 -5.79
N LYS A 563 85.76 -7.32 -6.70
CA LYS A 563 86.05 -8.04 -7.95
C LYS A 563 86.71 -7.13 -9.00
N ILE A 564 86.32 -5.86 -9.08
CA ILE A 564 86.92 -4.88 -10.00
C ILE A 564 88.34 -4.48 -9.57
N GLU A 565 88.57 -4.36 -8.25
CA GLU A 565 89.87 -4.00 -7.67
C GLU A 565 90.81 -5.20 -7.44
N ASP A 566 90.39 -6.42 -7.82
CA ASP A 566 91.15 -7.67 -7.74
C ASP A 566 91.66 -8.01 -6.31
N ILE A 567 90.83 -7.68 -5.31
CA ILE A 567 91.12 -7.91 -3.89
C ILE A 567 90.81 -9.37 -3.55
N LYS A 568 91.82 -10.15 -3.18
CA LYS A 568 91.66 -11.56 -2.76
C LYS A 568 90.98 -11.67 -1.40
N LEU A 569 89.70 -12.00 -1.39
CA LEU A 569 88.94 -12.27 -0.17
C LEU A 569 89.12 -13.73 0.29
N PRO A 570 89.34 -14.00 1.59
CA PRO A 570 89.35 -15.34 2.15
C PRO A 570 87.92 -15.90 2.23
N LEU A 571 87.64 -17.00 1.54
CA LEU A 571 86.29 -17.60 1.45
C LEU A 571 86.27 -18.97 2.16
N LEU A 572 85.17 -19.25 2.88
CA LEU A 572 84.88 -20.56 3.48
C LEU A 572 84.06 -21.44 2.51
N GLU A 573 83.09 -20.85 1.80
CA GLU A 573 82.25 -21.53 0.80
C GLU A 573 81.88 -20.54 -0.33
N GLY A 574 81.93 -20.99 -1.59
CA GLY A 574 81.54 -20.24 -2.80
C GLY A 574 82.72 -19.73 -3.66
N GLU A 575 82.47 -19.43 -4.95
CA GLU A 575 83.46 -18.90 -5.91
C GLU A 575 83.11 -17.45 -6.31
N ILE A 576 84.09 -16.54 -6.25
CA ILE A 576 83.95 -15.11 -6.63
C ILE A 576 83.64 -14.90 -8.12
N GLU A 577 83.94 -15.88 -8.97
CA GLU A 577 83.65 -15.83 -10.41
C GLU A 577 82.14 -15.87 -10.72
N SER A 578 81.31 -16.38 -9.80
CA SER A 578 79.85 -16.48 -9.94
C SER A 578 79.08 -15.14 -9.86
N ILE A 579 79.80 -14.04 -9.62
CA ILE A 579 79.24 -12.68 -9.55
C ILE A 579 79.12 -12.11 -10.98
N ASP A 580 77.91 -12.06 -11.52
CA ASP A 580 77.64 -11.48 -12.84
C ASP A 580 77.87 -9.96 -12.81
N THR A 581 78.77 -9.44 -13.65
CA THR A 581 79.08 -7.99 -13.73
C THR A 581 78.03 -7.17 -14.47
N ASP A 582 77.15 -7.86 -15.21
CA ASP A 582 76.13 -7.26 -16.06
C ASP A 582 74.77 -7.25 -15.36
N ILE A 583 74.53 -6.21 -14.58
CA ILE A 583 73.18 -5.77 -14.25
C ILE A 583 72.79 -4.72 -15.31
N PRO A 584 71.68 -4.87 -16.05
CA PRO A 584 71.15 -3.77 -16.84
C PRO A 584 70.85 -2.64 -15.86
N SER A 585 71.46 -1.47 -16.07
CA SER A 585 71.18 -0.26 -15.32
C SER A 585 69.73 0.17 -15.60
N SER A 586 68.77 -0.45 -14.91
CA SER A 586 67.39 0.01 -14.85
C SER A 586 67.34 1.13 -13.83
N GLN A 587 67.27 2.35 -14.34
CA GLN A 587 66.79 3.52 -13.60
C GLN A 587 65.50 3.14 -12.86
N GLY A 588 65.39 3.63 -11.62
CA GLY A 588 64.39 3.21 -10.65
C GLY A 588 62.96 3.17 -11.19
N GLU A 589 62.43 1.95 -11.26
CA GLU A 589 61.00 1.70 -11.25
C GLU A 589 60.67 1.12 -9.87
N ALA A 590 60.01 1.93 -9.05
CA ALA A 590 59.45 1.50 -7.78
C ALA A 590 58.39 0.43 -8.06
N LEU A 591 58.59 -0.74 -7.46
CA LEU A 591 57.65 -1.85 -7.47
C LEU A 591 56.42 -1.47 -6.64
N GLU A 592 55.31 -1.21 -7.30
CA GLU A 592 53.98 -1.20 -6.68
C GLU A 592 53.46 -2.64 -6.63
N ASP A 593 53.54 -3.26 -5.45
CA ASP A 593 52.74 -4.45 -5.12
C ASP A 593 51.26 -4.07 -5.03
N ASN A 594 50.46 -4.56 -5.97
CA ASN A 594 49.03 -4.78 -5.78
C ASN A 594 48.82 -6.30 -5.70
N MET A 595 48.42 -6.80 -4.54
CA MET A 595 47.79 -8.12 -4.43
C MET A 595 46.28 -7.94 -4.48
N ASP A 596 45.67 -8.43 -5.56
CA ASP A 596 44.35 -9.06 -5.51
C ASP A 596 44.49 -10.48 -6.08
N VAL A 597 43.82 -11.41 -5.42
CA VAL A 597 43.91 -12.85 -5.60
C VAL A 597 43.17 -13.25 -6.87
N ASP A 598 43.89 -13.66 -7.92
CA ASP A 598 43.58 -14.85 -8.74
C ASP A 598 44.66 -15.11 -9.82
N LEU A 599 44.96 -16.39 -10.00
CA LEU A 599 46.08 -17.02 -10.73
C LEU A 599 45.86 -17.07 -12.28
N PRO A 600 46.83 -17.52 -13.10
CA PRO A 600 48.16 -16.99 -13.41
C PRO A 600 48.26 -16.51 -14.88
N SER A 601 49.14 -15.56 -15.21
CA SER A 601 50.03 -15.64 -16.38
C SER A 601 50.79 -14.34 -16.68
N SER A 602 52.11 -14.50 -16.84
CA SER A 602 52.99 -13.70 -17.70
C SER A 602 53.44 -12.30 -17.25
N THR A 603 54.06 -12.15 -16.08
CA THR A 603 55.03 -11.03 -15.85
C THR A 603 56.10 -11.39 -14.80
N SER A 604 56.87 -12.46 -15.02
CA SER A 604 57.83 -12.96 -14.00
C SER A 604 59.29 -13.00 -14.47
N GLN A 605 59.63 -12.42 -15.62
CA GLN A 605 60.99 -12.60 -16.18
C GLN A 605 62.03 -11.61 -15.65
N SER A 606 61.67 -10.39 -15.24
CA SER A 606 62.67 -9.36 -14.84
C SER A 606 63.02 -9.38 -13.35
N GLN A 607 62.03 -9.57 -12.47
CA GLN A 607 62.26 -9.67 -11.01
C GLN A 607 62.94 -11.00 -10.61
N SER A 608 62.71 -12.07 -11.37
CA SER A 608 63.33 -13.36 -11.10
C SER A 608 64.83 -13.35 -11.33
N THR A 609 65.35 -12.58 -12.30
CA THR A 609 66.79 -12.46 -12.57
C THR A 609 67.55 -11.80 -11.42
N LEU A 610 67.09 -10.67 -10.89
CA LEU A 610 67.77 -9.97 -9.78
C LEU A 610 67.68 -10.78 -8.48
N HIS A 611 66.52 -11.37 -8.19
CA HIS A 611 66.34 -12.26 -7.05
C HIS A 611 67.17 -13.56 -7.18
N HIS A 612 67.40 -14.06 -8.41
CA HIS A 612 68.25 -15.23 -8.67
C HIS A 612 69.74 -14.90 -8.49
N ILE A 613 70.20 -13.70 -8.87
CA ILE A 613 71.57 -13.22 -8.64
C ILE A 613 71.84 -13.09 -7.13
N LEU A 614 70.94 -12.41 -6.40
CA LEU A 614 71.06 -12.25 -4.95
C LEU A 614 71.00 -13.59 -4.17
N LYS A 615 70.24 -14.58 -4.67
CA LYS A 615 70.21 -15.94 -4.12
C LYS A 615 71.53 -16.70 -4.31
N LYS A 616 72.22 -16.53 -5.45
CA LYS A 616 73.54 -17.15 -5.66
C LYS A 616 74.58 -16.53 -4.72
N GLU A 617 74.51 -15.23 -4.49
CA GLU A 617 75.43 -14.50 -3.60
C GLU A 617 75.22 -14.79 -2.10
N LEU A 618 74.03 -15.25 -1.70
CA LEU A 618 73.79 -15.72 -0.33
C LEU A 618 74.62 -16.95 0.05
N ASN A 619 75.12 -17.72 -0.94
CA ASN A 619 75.94 -18.90 -0.72
C ASN A 619 77.44 -18.58 -0.55
N ILE A 620 77.84 -17.31 -0.67
CA ILE A 620 79.23 -16.87 -0.48
C ILE A 620 79.45 -16.55 1.00
N LYS A 621 80.28 -17.34 1.70
CA LYS A 621 80.67 -17.09 3.10
C LYS A 621 82.14 -16.69 3.18
N ILE A 622 82.40 -15.50 3.72
CA ILE A 622 83.76 -14.95 3.87
C ILE A 622 84.32 -15.36 5.24
N ASP A 623 85.59 -15.75 5.31
CA ASP A 623 86.28 -16.03 6.56
C ASP A 623 86.79 -14.73 7.21
N PHE A 624 86.31 -14.43 8.42
CA PHE A 624 86.70 -13.23 9.17
C PHE A 624 87.67 -13.56 10.33
N SER A 625 88.21 -14.78 10.39
CA SER A 625 89.06 -15.26 11.50
C SER A 625 90.37 -14.47 11.65
N GLN A 626 90.93 -13.95 10.56
CA GLN A 626 92.25 -13.29 10.53
C GLN A 626 92.26 -11.77 10.73
N LEU A 627 91.11 -11.11 10.96
CA LEU A 627 91.07 -9.65 11.20
C LEU A 627 91.54 -9.25 12.62
N ASN A 628 92.18 -8.08 12.74
CA ASN A 628 92.55 -7.46 14.03
C ASN A 628 91.31 -7.15 14.89
N GLU A 629 91.43 -7.25 16.22
CA GLU A 629 90.29 -7.16 17.16
C GLU A 629 89.45 -5.87 17.03
N ASN A 630 90.07 -4.73 16.73
CA ASN A 630 89.36 -3.45 16.54
C ASN A 630 88.47 -3.40 15.28
N LEU A 631 88.63 -4.34 14.34
CA LEU A 631 87.75 -4.52 13.17
C LEU A 631 86.80 -5.72 13.33
N LYS A 632 86.96 -6.51 14.41
CA LYS A 632 86.04 -7.60 14.79
C LYS A 632 84.86 -7.11 15.64
N GLU A 633 84.89 -5.88 16.17
CA GLU A 633 83.81 -5.30 16.99
C GLU A 633 82.51 -4.96 16.23
N VAL A 634 82.48 -5.06 14.90
CA VAL A 634 81.22 -4.96 14.12
C VAL A 634 80.40 -6.28 14.19
N ARG A 635 80.82 -7.26 14.99
CA ARG A 635 80.11 -8.55 15.23
C ARG A 635 78.89 -8.45 16.17
N PHE A 636 78.04 -7.44 16.02
CA PHE A 636 76.74 -7.41 16.72
C PHE A 636 75.57 -6.97 15.84
N ILE A 637 75.46 -7.50 14.62
CA ILE A 637 74.19 -7.51 13.87
C ILE A 637 73.96 -8.90 13.28
N CYS A 638 73.94 -9.90 14.17
CA CYS A 638 73.53 -11.28 13.86
C CYS A 638 72.38 -11.72 14.79
N TYR A 639 71.48 -10.81 15.13
CA TYR A 639 70.32 -11.11 15.98
C TYR A 639 69.00 -10.81 15.26
N ILE A 640 68.72 -11.57 14.21
CA ILE A 640 67.33 -11.87 13.84
C ILE A 640 67.22 -13.37 13.59
N ARG A 641 66.97 -14.12 14.67
CA ARG A 641 66.12 -15.31 14.59
C ARG A 641 65.33 -15.48 15.90
N THR A 642 64.18 -14.81 15.90
CA THR A 642 62.88 -15.27 16.40
C THR A 642 62.73 -15.72 17.86
N THR A 643 61.69 -15.13 18.46
CA THR A 643 60.81 -15.65 19.52
C THR A 643 61.37 -15.76 20.93
N CYS A 644 60.94 -14.86 21.82
CA CYS A 644 59.97 -15.20 22.88
C CYS A 644 59.58 -13.99 23.74
N LEU A 645 58.28 -13.65 23.71
CA LEU A 645 57.41 -13.45 24.87
C LEU A 645 57.68 -12.34 25.91
N ARG A 646 56.65 -11.47 26.00
CA ARG A 646 55.91 -11.08 27.23
C ARG A 646 56.52 -10.08 28.23
N PHE A 647 55.67 -9.08 28.57
CA PHE A 647 55.74 -8.10 29.67
C PHE A 647 56.87 -7.07 29.51
N ILE A 648 56.61 -5.77 29.29
CA ILE A 648 55.77 -4.80 30.02
C ILE A 648 55.12 -3.81 29.07
#